data_AF-A0A437UBM9-F1
#
_entry.id   AF-A0A437UBM9-F1
#
_cell.length_a   1.000
_cell.length_b   1.000
_cell.length_c   1.000
_cell.angle_alpha   90.00
_cell.angle_beta   90.00
_cell.angle_gamma   90.00
#
_symmetry.space_group_name_H-M   'P 1'
#
loop_
_entity.id
_entity.type
_entity.pdbx_description
1 polymer ?
#
loop_
_entity_poly.entity_id
_entity_poly.type
_entity_poly.pdbx_seq_one_letter_code
_entity_poly.pdbx_strand_id
1 'polypeptide(L)'
;MSIKDTHSKNPIKEELDGVKTQLVEQIKQESTEVITSEITQKTTESLSNPALNKLVENKDTIKSAGQYITRQKTNEMEDLDNQNNNDGIIGRLNHPDDIKKYFSKKTFHDFLNDKDSPLVYCTLNIEGKDFLAKNSYVVELRQITNDHDSFTIITPDDSLDSFEGYVMENSKNILGKKLSIHFHRFGSITQTFTGIIANIRNKKDEGGGYGKLYITGYSPSILLENGKDCQSYENKKLDEIIKQALAEYNGEVAISTKNLNTDYIIPYCVQYKESDYQFIKRLAHRYGEYFYYDGQHLVFGNEIKDTVEIAENIDLIDIEFEMMIKPQLFKYLAYDSISAEVKERDADSLKSDVQRKVNPFQQAAIEASEKVFRKKSEMLFNATSQQTVEKDLREMARRQKESREHTMQVRGRSRDPKLRMGGKAKISDINAKAMETYRIIEICHYHDGNEYYNEFVGIPDIFISPFFDEDAFPICEEQSAIVMQNDNPQGMIKVQFPWQKKKGLTTPWLRVVTPYAGKGKGMHIIPEVGEEVIIGFDNGNAERPFVLGAMFNGKASAGKGGSGNYIKGLQTASGNKLHMDDNAGSVHLTDKGSVELKFDGAGNATVNANESITFTCGGTEIKMTKDGTIVISGDIKVKIETKEAEITGTTSVKTNSESLIEEKAPKIGINGETEVAIESTTVNVNGSGMTNVKGGTVNLN
;
A
#
# COMPACT_ATOMS: atom_id res chain seq x y z
N MET A 1 -53.52 -72.21 -14.95
CA MET A 1 -52.92 -72.90 -13.79
C MET A 1 -52.52 -71.84 -12.78
N SER A 2 -52.92 -72.04 -11.54
CA SER A 2 -52.71 -71.19 -10.36
C SER A 2 -51.25 -71.25 -9.84
N ILE A 3 -50.97 -70.44 -8.79
CA ILE A 3 -49.90 -70.54 -7.78
C ILE A 3 -48.62 -69.73 -8.12
N LYS A 4 -48.04 -68.87 -7.27
CA LYS A 4 -48.32 -68.41 -5.89
C LYS A 4 -47.45 -67.17 -5.60
N ASP A 5 -47.92 -66.38 -4.64
CA ASP A 5 -47.15 -65.45 -3.82
C ASP A 5 -45.83 -66.03 -3.30
N THR A 6 -44.77 -65.22 -3.36
CA THR A 6 -43.68 -65.27 -2.37
C THR A 6 -43.31 -63.85 -1.96
N HIS A 7 -43.85 -63.43 -0.81
CA HIS A 7 -43.30 -62.34 -0.02
C HIS A 7 -41.92 -62.77 0.52
N SER A 8 -40.84 -62.34 -0.13
CA SER A 8 -39.53 -62.27 0.55
C SER A 8 -39.43 -60.92 1.24
N LYS A 9 -39.61 -60.89 2.56
CA LYS A 9 -39.20 -59.77 3.41
C LYS A 9 -37.74 -59.45 3.12
N ASN A 10 -37.46 -58.25 2.63
CA ASN A 10 -36.10 -57.80 2.36
C ASN A 10 -35.48 -57.35 3.70
N PRO A 11 -34.57 -58.14 4.30
CA PRO A 11 -34.04 -57.87 5.64
C PRO A 11 -33.28 -56.54 5.73
N ILE A 12 -32.77 -56.07 4.59
CA ILE A 12 -32.08 -54.77 4.48
C ILE A 12 -33.03 -53.60 4.72
N LYS A 13 -34.33 -53.75 4.43
CA LYS A 13 -35.31 -52.67 4.62
C LYS A 13 -35.74 -52.51 6.09
N GLU A 14 -35.86 -53.62 6.83
CA GLU A 14 -36.12 -53.59 8.28
C GLU A 14 -34.91 -53.05 9.06
N GLU A 15 -33.68 -53.39 8.66
CA GLU A 15 -32.46 -52.79 9.24
C GLU A 15 -32.36 -51.29 8.94
N LEU A 16 -32.67 -50.84 7.71
CA LEU A 16 -32.61 -49.43 7.36
C LEU A 16 -33.66 -48.59 8.11
N ASP A 17 -34.87 -49.12 8.29
CA ASP A 17 -35.93 -48.45 9.06
C ASP A 17 -35.61 -48.45 10.57
N GLY A 18 -34.93 -49.48 11.09
CA GLY A 18 -34.42 -49.53 12.46
C GLY A 18 -33.35 -48.46 12.74
N VAL A 19 -32.36 -48.33 11.84
CA VAL A 19 -31.32 -47.28 11.92
C VAL A 19 -31.94 -45.90 11.78
N LYS A 20 -32.93 -45.72 10.89
CA LYS A 20 -33.62 -44.43 10.71
C LYS A 20 -34.42 -44.04 11.96
N THR A 21 -35.02 -45.01 12.63
CA THR A 21 -35.76 -44.78 13.89
C THR A 21 -34.81 -44.41 15.03
N GLN A 22 -33.68 -45.11 15.16
CA GLN A 22 -32.64 -44.77 16.14
C GLN A 22 -32.04 -43.38 15.89
N LEU A 23 -31.77 -43.01 14.63
CA LEU A 23 -31.24 -41.69 14.29
C LEU A 23 -32.24 -40.58 14.64
N VAL A 24 -33.54 -40.81 14.42
CA VAL A 24 -34.60 -39.85 14.77
C VAL A 24 -34.77 -39.72 16.28
N GLU A 25 -34.66 -40.80 17.05
CA GLU A 25 -34.66 -40.74 18.51
C GLU A 25 -33.42 -40.03 19.05
N GLN A 26 -32.25 -40.30 18.50
CA GLN A 26 -30.99 -39.67 18.88
C GLN A 26 -31.01 -38.16 18.59
N ILE A 27 -31.50 -37.75 17.40
CA ILE A 27 -31.71 -36.34 17.06
C ILE A 27 -32.73 -35.69 17.99
N LYS A 28 -33.83 -36.37 18.35
CA LYS A 28 -34.80 -35.84 19.32
C LYS A 28 -34.20 -35.65 20.71
N GLN A 29 -33.34 -36.57 21.15
CA GLN A 29 -32.70 -36.51 22.46
C GLN A 29 -31.67 -35.38 22.52
N GLU A 30 -30.81 -35.25 21.51
CA GLU A 30 -29.86 -34.14 21.36
C GLU A 30 -30.57 -32.79 21.21
N SER A 31 -31.67 -32.74 20.44
CA SER A 31 -32.49 -31.52 20.32
C SER A 31 -33.13 -31.14 21.64
N THR A 32 -33.58 -32.11 22.43
CA THR A 32 -34.20 -31.85 23.75
C THR A 32 -33.17 -31.38 24.75
N GLU A 33 -31.94 -31.91 24.74
CA GLU A 33 -30.85 -31.43 25.58
C GLU A 33 -30.36 -30.03 25.19
N VAL A 34 -30.25 -29.73 23.89
CA VAL A 34 -29.91 -28.39 23.39
C VAL A 34 -31.02 -27.38 23.73
N ILE A 35 -32.29 -27.73 23.55
CA ILE A 35 -33.41 -26.85 23.91
C ILE A 35 -33.51 -26.70 25.43
N THR A 36 -33.30 -27.76 26.21
CA THR A 36 -33.35 -27.67 27.69
C THR A 36 -32.17 -26.87 28.23
N SER A 37 -30.98 -26.98 27.64
CA SER A 37 -29.82 -26.15 27.99
C SER A 37 -30.00 -24.69 27.56
N GLU A 38 -30.55 -24.41 26.37
CA GLU A 38 -30.90 -23.05 25.95
C GLU A 38 -32.01 -22.44 26.81
N ILE A 39 -33.03 -23.21 27.20
CA ILE A 39 -34.09 -22.74 28.11
C ILE A 39 -33.51 -22.51 29.50
N THR A 40 -32.65 -23.39 30.01
CA THR A 40 -32.00 -23.20 31.32
C THR A 40 -31.05 -22.01 31.29
N GLN A 41 -30.30 -21.80 30.20
CA GLN A 41 -29.45 -20.63 29.98
C GLN A 41 -30.27 -19.35 29.87
N LYS A 42 -31.35 -19.33 29.08
CA LYS A 42 -32.27 -18.17 28.97
C LYS A 42 -33.05 -17.89 30.26
N THR A 43 -33.35 -18.91 31.06
CA THR A 43 -34.01 -18.76 32.37
C THR A 43 -33.03 -18.24 33.42
N THR A 44 -31.75 -18.62 33.33
CA THR A 44 -30.67 -18.07 34.18
C THR A 44 -30.31 -16.63 33.78
N GLU A 45 -30.36 -16.30 32.48
CA GLU A 45 -30.22 -14.94 31.94
C GLU A 45 -31.43 -14.04 32.28
N SER A 46 -32.65 -14.58 32.35
CA SER A 46 -33.83 -13.79 32.77
C SER A 46 -33.90 -13.54 34.28
N LEU A 47 -33.35 -14.45 35.10
CA LEU A 47 -33.19 -14.28 36.55
C LEU A 47 -31.98 -13.41 36.93
N SER A 48 -31.03 -13.21 36.03
CA SER A 48 -29.88 -12.31 36.19
C SER A 48 -30.05 -11.04 35.35
N ASN A 49 -31.22 -10.40 35.43
CA ASN A 49 -31.48 -9.15 34.74
C ASN A 49 -30.51 -8.04 35.21
N PRO A 50 -29.57 -7.56 34.37
CA PRO A 50 -28.61 -6.52 34.73
C PRO A 50 -29.31 -5.19 35.06
N ALA A 51 -30.54 -4.98 34.55
CA ALA A 51 -31.35 -3.82 34.88
C ALA A 51 -31.90 -3.89 36.32
N LEU A 52 -32.15 -5.09 36.86
CA LEU A 52 -32.62 -5.27 38.24
C LEU A 52 -31.48 -5.07 39.26
N ASN A 53 -30.28 -5.54 38.93
CA ASN A 53 -29.07 -5.28 39.74
C ASN A 53 -28.65 -3.80 39.68
N LYS A 54 -28.77 -3.14 38.51
CA LYS A 54 -28.62 -1.68 38.39
C LYS A 54 -29.71 -0.90 39.13
N LEU A 55 -30.93 -1.42 39.25
CA LEU A 55 -31.99 -0.80 40.07
C LEU A 55 -31.71 -0.90 41.58
N VAL A 56 -31.01 -1.95 42.03
CA VAL A 56 -30.57 -2.10 43.42
C VAL A 56 -29.36 -1.20 43.72
N GLU A 57 -28.37 -1.13 42.82
CA GLU A 57 -27.26 -0.17 42.94
C GLU A 57 -27.76 1.29 42.89
N ASN A 58 -28.65 1.63 41.95
CA ASN A 58 -29.27 2.95 41.90
C ASN A 58 -30.10 3.26 43.14
N LYS A 59 -30.72 2.26 43.80
CA LYS A 59 -31.45 2.47 45.05
C LYS A 59 -30.50 2.88 46.17
N ASP A 60 -29.30 2.32 46.25
CA ASP A 60 -28.30 2.70 47.24
C ASP A 60 -27.64 4.05 46.92
N THR A 61 -27.43 4.37 45.63
CA THR A 61 -26.95 5.70 45.20
C THR A 61 -27.99 6.80 45.44
N ILE A 62 -29.27 6.55 45.15
CA ILE A 62 -30.40 7.47 45.41
C ILE A 62 -30.62 7.64 46.92
N LYS A 63 -30.39 6.59 47.73
CA LYS A 63 -30.46 6.66 49.19
C LYS A 63 -29.33 7.50 49.77
N SER A 64 -28.11 7.40 49.23
CA SER A 64 -26.97 8.25 49.59
C SER A 64 -27.17 9.71 49.18
N ALA A 65 -27.70 9.96 47.97
CA ALA A 65 -28.05 11.29 47.50
C ALA A 65 -29.20 11.91 48.32
N GLY A 66 -30.22 11.11 48.67
CA GLY A 66 -31.31 11.51 49.55
C GLY A 66 -30.84 11.84 50.97
N GLN A 67 -29.89 11.09 51.52
CA GLN A 67 -29.27 11.36 52.82
C GLN A 67 -28.39 12.62 52.80
N TYR A 68 -27.73 12.90 51.68
CA TYR A 68 -26.96 14.14 51.48
C TYR A 68 -27.86 15.38 51.39
N ILE A 69 -28.96 15.31 50.64
CA ILE A 69 -29.95 16.40 50.53
C ILE A 69 -30.70 16.62 51.85
N THR A 70 -30.98 15.54 52.61
CA THR A 70 -31.60 15.65 53.94
C THR A 70 -30.65 16.31 54.93
N ARG A 71 -29.35 15.98 54.92
CA ARG A 71 -28.32 16.65 55.75
C ARG A 71 -28.14 18.14 55.42
N GLN A 72 -28.19 18.51 54.14
CA GLN A 72 -28.14 19.92 53.71
C GLN A 72 -29.37 20.70 54.23
N LYS A 73 -30.58 20.11 54.17
CA LYS A 73 -31.80 20.73 54.71
C LYS A 73 -31.85 20.79 56.24
N THR A 74 -31.29 19.81 56.96
CA THR A 74 -31.22 19.87 58.44
C THR A 74 -30.21 20.92 58.90
N ASN A 75 -29.08 21.09 58.20
CA ASN A 75 -28.10 22.13 58.52
C ASN A 75 -28.61 23.55 58.19
N GLU A 76 -29.37 23.73 57.10
CA GLU A 76 -30.01 25.02 56.79
C GLU A 76 -31.20 25.33 57.72
N MET A 77 -31.83 24.33 58.34
CA MET A 77 -32.90 24.53 59.34
C MET A 77 -32.38 24.74 60.77
N GLU A 78 -31.21 24.19 61.15
CA GLU A 78 -30.61 24.43 62.47
C GLU A 78 -29.96 25.83 62.60
N ASP A 79 -29.57 26.46 61.49
CA ASP A 79 -29.03 27.84 61.49
C ASP A 79 -30.11 28.94 61.61
N LEU A 80 -31.41 28.58 61.48
CA LEU A 80 -32.53 29.53 61.58
C LEU A 80 -33.24 29.52 62.95
N ASP A 81 -33.02 28.51 63.80
CA ASP A 81 -33.70 28.38 65.10
C ASP A 81 -32.81 28.71 66.32
N ASN A 82 -31.54 29.08 66.13
CA ASN A 82 -30.61 29.38 67.22
C ASN A 82 -30.35 30.88 67.46
N GLN A 83 -31.41 31.68 67.36
CA GLN A 83 -31.48 33.01 67.97
C GLN A 83 -32.52 33.00 69.09
N ASN A 84 -32.16 32.48 70.28
CA ASN A 84 -32.50 33.08 71.58
C ASN A 84 -32.07 32.18 72.78
N ASN A 85 -31.02 32.66 73.48
CA ASN A 85 -30.77 32.59 74.93
C ASN A 85 -30.49 31.26 75.68
N ASN A 86 -29.21 31.16 76.12
CA ASN A 86 -28.64 30.76 77.42
C ASN A 86 -29.16 29.49 78.13
N ASP A 87 -28.34 28.53 78.55
CA ASP A 87 -27.13 28.67 79.38
C ASP A 87 -26.27 27.40 79.29
N GLY A 88 -24.95 27.57 79.48
CA GLY A 88 -24.12 26.56 80.14
C GLY A 88 -23.26 25.63 79.27
N ILE A 89 -22.09 26.14 78.87
CA ILE A 89 -20.73 25.58 79.05
C ILE A 89 -19.86 26.15 77.92
N ILE A 90 -19.03 27.13 78.29
CA ILE A 90 -18.12 27.83 77.39
C ILE A 90 -17.00 26.87 76.99
N GLY A 91 -17.13 26.25 75.80
CA GLY A 91 -16.00 25.73 75.05
C GLY A 91 -15.12 26.90 74.61
N ARG A 92 -13.81 26.79 74.86
CA ARG A 92 -12.84 27.84 74.55
C ARG A 92 -12.72 28.01 73.03
N LEU A 93 -13.50 28.94 72.44
CA LEU A 93 -13.20 29.47 71.10
C LEU A 93 -11.76 29.97 71.13
N ASN A 94 -10.88 29.32 70.35
CA ASN A 94 -9.42 29.46 70.26
C ASN A 94 -8.55 28.45 71.04
N HIS A 95 -9.08 27.28 71.44
CA HIS A 95 -8.22 26.16 71.86
C HIS A 95 -7.66 25.42 70.62
N PRO A 96 -6.36 25.05 70.58
CA PRO A 96 -5.73 24.37 69.43
C PRO A 96 -6.43 23.07 69.01
N ASP A 97 -7.06 22.38 69.96
CA ASP A 97 -7.72 21.09 69.75
C ASP A 97 -9.10 21.22 69.08
N ASP A 98 -9.79 22.34 69.27
CA ASP A 98 -11.10 22.60 68.65
C ASP A 98 -10.95 23.09 67.19
N ILE A 99 -9.88 23.84 66.89
CA ILE A 99 -9.51 24.23 65.52
C ILE A 99 -9.10 22.99 64.70
N LYS A 100 -8.40 22.02 65.31
CA LYS A 100 -8.05 20.73 64.69
C LYS A 100 -9.27 19.87 64.33
N LYS A 101 -10.37 20.02 65.07
CA LYS A 101 -11.58 19.19 64.90
C LYS A 101 -12.49 19.68 63.76
N TYR A 102 -12.47 20.99 63.46
CA TYR A 102 -13.25 21.59 62.36
C TYR A 102 -12.42 21.93 61.10
N PHE A 103 -11.09 22.02 61.22
CA PHE A 103 -10.16 22.20 60.09
C PHE A 103 -9.12 21.08 60.05
N SER A 104 -9.55 19.81 59.94
CA SER A 104 -8.66 18.83 59.33
C SER A 104 -8.47 19.27 57.87
N LYS A 105 -7.36 19.97 57.61
CA LYS A 105 -6.97 20.34 56.24
C LYS A 105 -6.81 19.04 55.47
N LYS A 106 -7.82 18.66 54.68
CA LYS A 106 -7.66 17.66 53.61
C LYS A 106 -6.46 18.10 52.79
N THR A 107 -5.46 17.23 52.70
CA THR A 107 -4.33 17.43 51.81
C THR A 107 -4.79 17.26 50.37
N PHE A 108 -4.03 17.75 49.39
CA PHE A 108 -4.32 17.46 47.99
C PHE A 108 -4.42 15.95 47.72
N HIS A 109 -3.62 15.14 48.44
CA HIS A 109 -3.69 13.68 48.36
C HIS A 109 -5.01 13.12 48.92
N ASP A 110 -5.59 13.74 49.94
CA ASP A 110 -6.91 13.35 50.46
C ASP A 110 -8.03 13.70 49.46
N PHE A 111 -7.90 14.80 48.72
CA PHE A 111 -8.83 15.16 47.63
C PHE A 111 -8.69 14.26 46.42
N LEU A 112 -7.45 13.90 46.04
CA LEU A 112 -7.15 12.99 44.93
C LEU A 112 -7.78 11.61 45.12
N ASN A 113 -7.83 11.14 46.37
CA ASN A 113 -8.38 9.84 46.76
C ASN A 113 -9.85 9.90 47.22
N ASP A 114 -10.48 11.06 47.15
CA ASP A 114 -11.87 11.25 47.56
C ASP A 114 -12.82 10.59 46.56
N LYS A 115 -13.41 9.46 46.96
CA LYS A 115 -14.33 8.67 46.13
C LYS A 115 -15.67 9.36 45.89
N ASP A 116 -16.02 10.35 46.72
CA ASP A 116 -17.29 11.06 46.64
C ASP A 116 -17.14 12.41 45.91
N SER A 117 -15.91 12.83 45.57
CA SER A 117 -15.66 14.09 44.86
C SER A 117 -15.90 13.92 43.35
N PRO A 118 -16.83 14.70 42.75
CA PRO A 118 -17.07 14.67 41.31
C PRO A 118 -16.04 15.51 40.52
N LEU A 119 -15.19 16.26 41.22
CA LEU A 119 -14.18 17.12 40.63
C LEU A 119 -13.09 16.28 39.97
N VAL A 120 -12.54 16.82 38.88
CA VAL A 120 -11.43 16.20 38.16
C VAL A 120 -10.14 16.86 38.62
N TYR A 121 -9.19 16.05 39.07
CA TYR A 121 -7.86 16.51 39.44
C TYR A 121 -6.84 16.05 38.40
N CYS A 122 -5.90 16.90 38.05
CA CYS A 122 -4.80 16.54 37.16
C CYS A 122 -3.49 16.43 37.94
N THR A 123 -2.73 15.36 37.74
CA THR A 123 -1.38 15.18 38.30
C THR A 123 -0.38 14.89 37.20
N LEU A 124 0.85 15.37 37.38
CA LEU A 124 1.93 15.21 36.41
C LEU A 124 3.06 14.36 36.99
N ASN A 125 3.68 13.56 36.14
CA ASN A 125 4.79 12.69 36.52
C ASN A 125 5.90 12.73 35.46
N ILE A 126 7.16 12.86 35.87
CA ILE A 126 8.33 12.72 35.00
C ILE A 126 9.16 11.54 35.49
N GLU A 127 9.41 10.58 34.61
CA GLU A 127 10.25 9.39 34.90
C GLU A 127 9.85 8.63 36.18
N GLY A 128 8.55 8.50 36.43
CA GLY A 128 8.00 7.81 37.61
C GLY A 128 7.94 8.67 38.88
N LYS A 129 8.37 9.94 38.84
CA LYS A 129 8.35 10.86 39.99
C LYS A 129 7.34 11.99 39.82
N ASP A 130 6.67 12.35 40.92
CA ASP A 130 5.75 13.49 40.95
C ASP A 130 6.41 14.76 40.43
N PHE A 131 5.69 15.46 39.56
CA PHE A 131 6.16 16.66 38.89
C PHE A 131 5.19 17.82 39.15
N LEU A 132 5.73 18.98 39.53
CA LEU A 132 4.96 20.19 39.86
C LEU A 132 3.89 20.03 40.97
N ALA A 133 3.98 19.00 41.81
CA ALA A 133 2.97 18.69 42.84
C ALA A 133 2.73 19.80 43.90
N LYS A 134 3.62 20.80 43.98
CA LYS A 134 3.51 21.95 44.89
C LYS A 134 3.24 23.28 44.17
N ASN A 135 3.18 23.27 42.84
CA ASN A 135 3.09 24.46 42.00
C ASN A 135 1.71 24.53 41.34
N SER A 136 1.25 25.73 41.01
CA SER A 136 0.08 25.89 40.14
C SER A 136 0.47 25.64 38.69
N TYR A 137 -0.40 24.98 37.93
CA TYR A 137 -0.19 24.76 36.51
C TYR A 137 -1.50 24.62 35.75
N VAL A 138 -1.44 24.99 34.47
CA VAL A 138 -2.48 24.72 33.48
C VAL A 138 -2.00 23.59 32.59
N VAL A 139 -2.90 22.66 32.27
CA VAL A 139 -2.68 21.56 31.33
C VAL A 139 -3.64 21.73 30.16
N GLU A 140 -3.07 21.79 28.97
CA GLU A 140 -3.78 21.64 27.71
C GLU A 140 -3.25 20.37 27.02
N LEU A 141 -4.10 19.41 26.75
CA LEU A 141 -3.76 18.18 26.03
C LEU A 141 -4.65 18.09 24.79
N ARG A 142 -4.07 18.25 23.61
CA ARG A 142 -4.78 18.19 22.32
C ARG A 142 -4.40 16.91 21.59
N GLN A 143 -5.41 16.11 21.26
CA GLN A 143 -5.24 14.84 20.58
C GLN A 143 -6.12 14.78 19.33
N ILE A 144 -5.56 14.30 18.22
CA ILE A 144 -6.21 14.32 16.90
C ILE A 144 -5.84 13.08 16.10
N THR A 145 -6.83 12.50 15.42
CA THR A 145 -6.59 11.40 14.48
C THR A 145 -5.75 11.88 13.29
N ASN A 146 -4.74 11.10 12.92
CA ASN A 146 -3.80 11.36 11.83
C ASN A 146 -2.95 12.63 12.04
N ASP A 147 -2.76 13.07 13.28
CA ASP A 147 -1.83 14.14 13.65
C ASP A 147 -1.02 13.75 14.91
N HIS A 148 0.02 14.51 15.22
CA HIS A 148 0.75 14.33 16.47
C HIS A 148 -0.04 14.96 17.61
N ASP A 149 -0.50 14.13 18.56
CA ASP A 149 -1.00 14.64 19.82
C ASP A 149 0.05 15.51 20.51
N SER A 150 -0.38 16.60 21.13
CA SER A 150 0.47 17.58 21.79
C SER A 150 -0.07 17.93 23.17
N PHE A 151 0.83 18.27 24.08
CA PHE A 151 0.47 18.82 25.38
C PHE A 151 1.24 20.11 25.66
N THR A 152 0.64 20.97 26.47
CA THR A 152 1.23 22.18 27.01
C THR A 152 0.97 22.24 28.50
N ILE A 153 2.03 22.34 29.30
CA ILE A 153 1.96 22.64 30.72
C ILE A 153 2.45 24.09 30.91
N ILE A 154 1.62 24.92 31.52
CA ILE A 154 1.96 26.31 31.82
C ILE A 154 2.07 26.44 33.34
N THR A 155 3.23 26.86 33.83
CA THR A 155 3.49 26.98 35.27
C THR A 155 4.34 28.23 35.54
N PRO A 156 4.36 28.79 36.77
CA PRO A 156 5.28 29.87 37.12
C PRO A 156 6.72 29.51 36.77
N ASP A 157 7.50 30.49 36.30
CA ASP A 157 8.85 30.22 35.79
C ASP A 157 9.88 29.82 36.85
N ASP A 158 9.60 30.12 38.11
CA ASP A 158 10.34 29.68 39.29
C ASP A 158 9.91 28.30 39.83
N SER A 159 9.01 27.61 39.12
CA SER A 159 8.53 26.28 39.54
C SER A 159 9.60 25.19 39.50
N LEU A 160 10.61 25.36 38.64
CA LEU A 160 11.76 24.46 38.48
C LEU A 160 13.08 25.21 38.60
N ASP A 161 13.13 26.44 38.11
CA ASP A 161 14.30 27.29 38.14
C ASP A 161 14.30 28.16 39.40
N SER A 162 15.47 28.62 39.86
CA SER A 162 15.53 29.58 40.97
C SER A 162 15.37 31.00 40.45
N PHE A 163 14.70 31.87 41.22
CA PHE A 163 14.50 33.28 40.85
C PHE A 163 15.83 34.04 40.68
N GLU A 164 16.82 33.72 41.50
CA GLU A 164 18.16 34.31 41.46
C GLU A 164 19.11 33.59 40.49
N GLY A 165 18.69 32.45 39.92
CA GLY A 165 19.50 31.59 39.05
C GLY A 165 19.54 32.05 37.60
N TYR A 166 20.33 31.34 36.80
CA TYR A 166 20.40 31.58 35.36
C TYR A 166 19.11 31.09 34.68
N VAL A 167 18.72 31.75 33.57
CA VAL A 167 17.50 31.39 32.83
C VAL A 167 17.56 29.91 32.40
N MET A 168 16.52 29.16 32.74
CA MET A 168 16.42 27.71 32.47
C MET A 168 17.57 26.88 33.06
N GLU A 169 18.03 27.20 34.27
CA GLU A 169 19.07 26.43 34.96
C GLU A 169 18.69 24.95 35.14
N ASN A 170 17.48 24.67 35.61
CA ASN A 170 16.96 23.33 35.88
C ASN A 170 15.95 22.89 34.83
N SER A 171 15.10 23.79 34.33
CA SER A 171 14.04 23.44 33.40
C SER A 171 14.60 22.85 32.10
N LYS A 172 15.76 23.30 31.59
CA LYS A 172 16.39 22.70 30.39
C LYS A 172 16.63 21.18 30.51
N ASN A 173 16.79 20.66 31.73
CA ASN A 173 17.14 19.27 31.98
C ASN A 173 15.96 18.30 31.82
N ILE A 174 14.73 18.80 31.58
CA ILE A 174 13.56 17.93 31.34
C ILE A 174 13.28 17.71 29.84
N LEU A 175 14.00 18.38 28.93
CA LEU A 175 13.89 18.12 27.49
C LEU A 175 14.20 16.65 27.17
N GLY A 176 13.39 16.04 26.32
CA GLY A 176 13.49 14.63 25.92
C GLY A 176 12.97 13.64 26.96
N LYS A 177 12.59 14.08 28.17
CA LYS A 177 12.04 13.18 29.19
C LYS A 177 10.58 12.83 28.92
N LYS A 178 10.18 11.64 29.38
CA LYS A 178 8.79 11.20 29.37
C LYS A 178 8.00 11.89 30.48
N LEU A 179 6.87 12.50 30.11
CA LEU A 179 5.89 13.10 31.00
C LEU A 179 4.58 12.29 30.92
N SER A 180 4.03 11.93 32.07
CA SER A 180 2.68 11.38 32.17
C SER A 180 1.73 12.40 32.81
N ILE A 181 0.56 12.55 32.20
CA ILE A 181 -0.56 13.37 32.64
C ILE A 181 -1.67 12.42 33.08
N HIS A 182 -2.08 12.50 34.34
CA HIS A 182 -3.14 11.67 34.88
C HIS A 182 -4.34 12.54 35.29
N PHE A 183 -5.52 12.23 34.74
CA PHE A 183 -6.78 12.79 35.19
C PHE A 183 -7.44 11.84 36.18
N HIS A 184 -7.77 12.35 37.35
CA HIS A 184 -8.39 11.61 38.45
C HIS A 184 -9.82 12.07 38.64
N ARG A 185 -10.72 11.13 38.89
CA ARG A 185 -12.11 11.39 39.25
C ARG A 185 -12.59 10.27 40.17
N PHE A 186 -13.42 10.61 41.17
CA PHE A 186 -13.92 9.65 42.16
C PHE A 186 -12.81 8.80 42.81
N GLY A 187 -11.72 9.45 43.20
CA GLY A 187 -10.62 8.80 43.92
C GLY A 187 -9.73 7.89 43.06
N SER A 188 -9.82 7.93 41.73
CA SER A 188 -9.09 7.03 40.84
C SER A 188 -8.60 7.69 39.55
N ILE A 189 -7.47 7.21 39.03
CA ILE A 189 -6.97 7.59 37.70
C ILE A 189 -7.96 7.09 36.66
N THR A 190 -8.54 8.04 35.94
CA THR A 190 -9.56 7.80 34.91
C THR A 190 -8.95 7.77 33.51
N GLN A 191 -7.93 8.59 33.28
CA GLN A 191 -7.18 8.65 32.02
C GLN A 191 -5.71 8.97 32.27
N THR A 192 -4.85 8.35 31.48
CA THR A 192 -3.41 8.61 31.46
C THR A 192 -3.00 8.94 30.03
N PHE A 193 -2.27 10.03 29.86
CA PHE A 193 -1.54 10.35 28.65
C PHE A 193 -0.05 10.34 28.94
N THR A 194 0.76 9.69 28.09
CA THR A 194 2.22 9.76 28.18
C THR A 194 2.79 10.38 26.92
N GLY A 195 3.66 11.38 27.08
CA GLY A 195 4.32 12.06 25.99
C GLY A 195 5.79 12.33 26.29
N ILE A 196 6.47 12.97 25.34
CA ILE A 196 7.87 13.36 25.42
C ILE A 196 7.94 14.88 25.37
N ILE A 197 8.64 15.47 26.33
CA ILE A 197 8.85 16.92 26.37
C ILE A 197 9.79 17.31 25.23
N ALA A 198 9.30 18.13 24.30
CA ALA A 198 10.03 18.48 23.08
C ALA A 198 10.49 19.95 23.06
N ASN A 199 9.81 20.84 23.79
CA ASN A 199 10.12 22.27 23.79
C ASN A 199 9.82 22.89 25.15
N ILE A 200 10.73 23.76 25.59
CA ILE A 200 10.62 24.55 26.81
C ILE A 200 10.79 26.02 26.43
N ARG A 201 9.79 26.83 26.77
CA ARG A 201 9.81 28.27 26.53
C ARG A 201 9.58 29.00 27.85
N ASN A 202 10.57 29.79 28.27
CA ASN A 202 10.49 30.68 29.41
C ASN A 202 10.11 32.07 28.88
N LYS A 203 8.86 32.49 29.11
CA LYS A 203 8.36 33.80 28.70
C LYS A 203 8.41 34.74 29.90
N LYS A 204 9.12 35.86 29.75
CA LYS A 204 9.12 36.96 30.72
C LYS A 204 8.00 37.95 30.39
N ASP A 205 7.35 38.47 31.41
CA ASP A 205 6.35 39.52 31.27
C ASP A 205 7.00 40.92 31.23
N GLU A 206 6.25 41.93 30.80
CA GLU A 206 6.72 43.31 30.67
C GLU A 206 7.21 43.86 32.02
N GLY A 207 8.40 44.47 32.05
CA GLY A 207 9.03 44.98 33.27
C GLY A 207 10.01 44.02 33.97
N GLY A 208 10.05 42.74 33.59
CA GLY A 208 10.99 41.74 34.13
C GLY A 208 10.65 41.24 35.55
N GLY A 209 11.18 40.07 35.93
CA GLY A 209 10.93 39.42 37.23
C GLY A 209 10.27 38.05 37.07
N TYR A 210 8.97 37.99 37.32
CA TYR A 210 8.16 36.77 37.20
C TYR A 210 7.70 36.53 35.76
N GLY A 211 7.65 35.27 35.36
CA GLY A 211 7.21 34.87 34.04
C GLY A 211 6.46 33.55 34.06
N LYS A 212 6.26 32.99 32.86
CA LYS A 212 5.63 31.67 32.68
C LYS A 212 6.58 30.73 31.96
N LEU A 213 6.68 29.51 32.48
CA LEU A 213 7.31 28.39 31.81
C LEU A 213 6.26 27.61 31.04
N TYR A 214 6.48 27.46 29.74
CA TYR A 214 5.70 26.63 28.84
C TYR A 214 6.49 25.36 28.56
N ILE A 215 5.99 24.23 29.02
CA ILE A 215 6.56 22.91 28.78
C ILE A 215 5.66 22.23 27.76
N THR A 216 6.16 22.03 26.55
CA THR A 216 5.39 21.48 25.43
C THR A 216 6.02 20.21 24.93
N GLY A 217 5.19 19.29 24.47
CA GLY A 217 5.66 18.00 23.98
C GLY A 217 4.62 17.29 23.15
N TYR A 218 4.97 16.09 22.71
CA TYR A 218 4.17 15.29 21.79
C TYR A 218 3.98 13.88 22.31
N SER A 219 2.99 13.16 21.77
CA SER A 219 2.91 11.70 21.96
C SER A 219 4.15 11.01 21.37
N PRO A 220 4.43 9.74 21.75
CA PRO A 220 5.54 8.96 21.20
C PRO A 220 5.54 8.81 19.67
N SER A 221 4.45 9.16 18.99
CA SER A 221 4.40 9.25 17.51
C SER A 221 5.48 10.16 16.93
N ILE A 222 5.94 11.19 17.66
CA ILE A 222 7.00 12.10 17.19
C ILE A 222 8.34 11.37 16.96
N LEU A 223 8.56 10.23 17.62
CA LEU A 223 9.75 9.42 17.41
C LEU A 223 9.81 8.81 16.00
N LEU A 224 8.69 8.73 15.30
CA LEU A 224 8.60 8.24 13.92
C LEU A 224 8.95 9.33 12.88
N GLU A 225 9.27 10.56 13.32
CA GLU A 225 9.72 11.67 12.47
C GLU A 225 11.27 11.75 12.38
N ASN A 226 11.95 10.61 12.28
CA ASN A 226 13.42 10.50 12.24
C ASN A 226 14.09 10.97 10.92
N GLY A 227 13.35 11.69 10.07
CA GLY A 227 13.79 12.11 8.73
C GLY A 227 13.22 11.23 7.62
N LYS A 228 13.50 11.61 6.37
CA LYS A 228 12.92 10.98 5.18
C LYS A 228 13.69 9.73 4.79
N ASP A 229 12.99 8.62 4.54
CA ASP A 229 13.56 7.35 4.08
C ASP A 229 12.90 6.88 2.76
N CYS A 230 13.54 5.88 2.14
CA CYS A 230 13.04 5.17 0.96
C CYS A 230 13.09 3.67 1.18
N GLN A 231 11.94 3.01 1.04
CA GLN A 231 11.79 1.58 1.26
C GLN A 231 10.66 1.01 0.39
N SER A 232 10.73 -0.29 0.10
CA SER A 232 9.65 -1.00 -0.61
C SER A 232 9.24 -2.28 0.10
N TYR A 233 7.99 -2.67 -0.12
CA TYR A 233 7.38 -3.86 0.46
C TYR A 233 6.67 -4.61 -0.66
N GLU A 234 7.08 -5.86 -0.92
CA GLU A 234 6.48 -6.71 -1.95
C GLU A 234 5.69 -7.85 -1.29
N ASN A 235 4.47 -8.08 -1.77
CA ASN A 235 3.58 -9.18 -1.36
C ASN A 235 3.38 -9.29 0.17
N LYS A 236 2.94 -8.19 0.81
CA LYS A 236 2.71 -8.14 2.27
C LYS A 236 1.32 -7.64 2.62
N LYS A 237 0.80 -8.10 3.75
CA LYS A 237 -0.39 -7.50 4.37
C LYS A 237 -0.06 -6.15 5.01
N LEU A 238 -1.07 -5.33 5.20
CA LEU A 238 -0.90 -3.99 5.76
C LEU A 238 -0.27 -4.02 7.16
N ASP A 239 -0.67 -4.95 8.05
CA ASP A 239 -0.06 -5.10 9.38
C ASP A 239 1.42 -5.53 9.31
N GLU A 240 1.79 -6.37 8.36
CA GLU A 240 3.17 -6.79 8.13
C GLU A 240 4.03 -5.62 7.65
N ILE A 241 3.49 -4.73 6.81
CA ILE A 241 4.17 -3.50 6.36
C ILE A 241 4.43 -2.59 7.56
N ILE A 242 3.42 -2.32 8.40
CA ILE A 242 3.58 -1.50 9.61
C ILE A 242 4.62 -2.11 10.55
N LYS A 243 4.54 -3.42 10.83
CA LYS A 243 5.52 -4.13 11.68
C LYS A 243 6.94 -4.01 11.13
N GLN A 244 7.11 -4.13 9.81
CA GLN A 244 8.42 -4.05 9.18
C GLN A 244 8.97 -2.61 9.14
N ALA A 245 8.12 -1.59 8.98
CA ALA A 245 8.53 -0.18 9.10
C ALA A 245 9.03 0.14 10.52
N LEU A 246 8.46 -0.48 11.54
CA LEU A 246 8.85 -0.28 12.94
C LEU A 246 10.03 -1.15 13.41
N ALA A 247 10.56 -2.04 12.56
CA ALA A 247 11.55 -3.03 12.98
C ALA A 247 12.85 -2.42 13.53
N GLU A 248 13.26 -1.26 13.01
CA GLU A 248 14.49 -0.58 13.40
C GLU A 248 14.37 0.15 14.76
N TYR A 249 13.15 0.30 15.30
CA TYR A 249 12.87 0.98 16.58
C TYR A 249 13.01 0.07 17.80
N ASN A 250 13.33 -1.21 17.63
CA ASN A 250 13.60 -2.17 18.72
C ASN A 250 12.53 -2.20 19.85
N GLY A 251 11.27 -1.93 19.52
CA GLY A 251 10.15 -1.91 20.46
C GLY A 251 9.96 -0.61 21.25
N GLU A 252 10.78 0.43 21.00
CA GLU A 252 10.58 1.77 21.60
C GLU A 252 9.26 2.40 21.17
N VAL A 253 8.83 2.11 19.93
CA VAL A 253 7.55 2.49 19.37
C VAL A 253 6.83 1.24 18.90
N ALA A 254 5.56 1.09 19.31
CA ALA A 254 4.71 -0.01 18.90
C ALA A 254 3.33 0.53 18.47
N ILE A 255 2.79 -0.05 17.40
CA ILE A 255 1.47 0.29 16.86
C ILE A 255 0.57 -0.95 16.91
N SER A 256 -0.61 -0.80 17.52
CA SER A 256 -1.67 -1.81 17.48
C SER A 256 -2.33 -1.80 16.09
N THR A 257 -2.34 -2.93 15.39
CA THR A 257 -2.92 -3.08 14.05
C THR A 257 -4.19 -3.94 14.04
N LYS A 258 -5.08 -3.74 15.02
CA LYS A 258 -6.31 -4.54 15.17
C LYS A 258 -7.43 -4.01 14.28
N ASN A 259 -8.28 -4.92 13.78
CA ASN A 259 -9.48 -4.61 12.98
C ASN A 259 -9.17 -3.69 11.78
N LEU A 260 -8.19 -4.06 10.96
CA LEU A 260 -7.88 -3.32 9.74
C LEU A 260 -9.04 -3.41 8.73
N ASN A 261 -9.28 -2.34 7.99
CA ASN A 261 -10.16 -2.32 6.82
C ASN A 261 -9.60 -3.12 5.64
N THR A 262 -8.31 -3.47 5.70
CA THR A 262 -7.56 -4.14 4.64
C THR A 262 -6.95 -5.44 5.15
N ASP A 263 -7.42 -6.57 4.64
CA ASP A 263 -7.01 -7.92 5.08
C ASP A 263 -6.19 -8.71 4.02
N TYR A 264 -5.97 -8.08 2.87
CA TYR A 264 -5.36 -8.70 1.71
C TYR A 264 -3.89 -8.35 1.51
N ILE A 265 -3.23 -9.16 0.68
CA ILE A 265 -1.85 -8.95 0.27
C ILE A 265 -1.79 -7.77 -0.69
N ILE A 266 -0.96 -6.78 -0.35
CA ILE A 266 -0.60 -5.64 -1.19
C ILE A 266 0.60 -6.07 -2.06
N PRO A 267 0.48 -6.09 -3.39
CA PRO A 267 1.54 -6.57 -4.27
C PRO A 267 2.83 -5.76 -4.16
N TYR A 268 2.71 -4.44 -4.11
CA TYR A 268 3.83 -3.53 -4.00
C TYR A 268 3.42 -2.24 -3.30
N CYS A 269 4.16 -1.86 -2.26
CA CYS A 269 3.99 -0.64 -1.50
C CYS A 269 5.35 0.04 -1.34
N VAL A 270 5.39 1.36 -1.45
CA VAL A 270 6.64 2.12 -1.40
C VAL A 270 6.52 3.24 -0.38
N GLN A 271 7.54 3.39 0.47
CA GLN A 271 7.84 4.59 1.24
C GLN A 271 8.88 5.37 0.44
N TYR A 272 8.61 6.61 0.05
CA TYR A 272 9.54 7.37 -0.78
C TYR A 272 9.67 8.81 -0.31
N LYS A 273 10.85 9.15 0.23
CA LYS A 273 11.15 10.48 0.81
C LYS A 273 10.15 10.87 1.91
N GLU A 274 9.74 9.88 2.71
CA GLU A 274 8.79 10.02 3.81
C GLU A 274 9.44 9.54 5.11
N SER A 275 9.17 10.23 6.22
CA SER A 275 9.43 9.64 7.53
C SER A 275 8.48 8.47 7.78
N ASP A 276 8.81 7.61 8.74
CA ASP A 276 7.96 6.47 9.06
C ASP A 276 6.56 6.93 9.52
N TYR A 277 6.46 8.07 10.21
CA TYR A 277 5.17 8.65 10.57
C TYR A 277 4.37 9.05 9.32
N GLN A 278 4.96 9.81 8.40
CA GLN A 278 4.27 10.26 7.19
C GLN A 278 3.90 9.09 6.28
N PHE A 279 4.75 8.08 6.19
CA PHE A 279 4.45 6.83 5.49
C PHE A 279 3.22 6.14 6.08
N ILE A 280 3.22 5.89 7.39
CA ILE A 280 2.12 5.21 8.08
C ILE A 280 0.83 6.06 8.01
N LYS A 281 0.93 7.37 8.19
CA LYS A 281 -0.19 8.30 8.02
C LYS A 281 -0.77 8.25 6.60
N ARG A 282 0.08 8.26 5.57
CA ARG A 282 -0.36 8.11 4.17
C ARG A 282 -1.05 6.76 3.95
N LEU A 283 -0.54 5.66 4.53
CA LEU A 283 -1.23 4.38 4.47
C LEU A 283 -2.60 4.43 5.17
N ALA A 284 -2.71 5.12 6.31
CA ALA A 284 -4.00 5.33 6.99
C ALA A 284 -4.98 6.08 6.10
N HIS A 285 -4.53 7.16 5.44
CA HIS A 285 -5.33 7.92 4.49
C HIS A 285 -5.77 7.07 3.30
N ARG A 286 -4.84 6.31 2.69
CA ARG A 286 -5.12 5.50 1.50
C ARG A 286 -6.06 4.33 1.76
N TYR A 287 -5.90 3.67 2.90
CA TYR A 287 -6.67 2.48 3.24
C TYR A 287 -7.90 2.80 4.11
N GLY A 288 -8.08 4.07 4.48
CA GLY A 288 -9.18 4.55 5.30
C GLY A 288 -9.08 4.10 6.76
N GLU A 289 -7.88 3.80 7.25
CA GLU A 289 -7.66 3.37 8.63
C GLU A 289 -7.60 4.58 9.57
N TYR A 290 -7.97 4.38 10.83
CA TYR A 290 -7.74 5.39 11.87
C TYR A 290 -6.31 5.24 12.38
N PHE A 291 -5.56 6.33 12.45
CA PHE A 291 -4.22 6.33 13.04
C PHE A 291 -4.14 7.39 14.14
N TYR A 292 -4.08 6.97 15.40
CA TYR A 292 -4.11 7.88 16.55
C TYR A 292 -3.37 7.31 17.75
N TYR A 293 -3.16 8.12 18.78
CA TYR A 293 -2.60 7.70 20.05
C TYR A 293 -3.70 7.70 21.12
N ASP A 294 -3.89 6.59 21.83
CA ASP A 294 -4.95 6.47 22.85
C ASP A 294 -4.56 7.03 24.22
N GLY A 295 -3.39 7.66 24.31
CA GLY A 295 -2.75 8.13 25.54
C GLY A 295 -1.66 7.21 26.06
N GLN A 296 -1.63 5.94 25.63
CA GLN A 296 -0.59 4.98 26.01
C GLN A 296 -0.02 4.21 24.82
N HIS A 297 -0.84 3.87 23.84
CA HIS A 297 -0.48 3.08 22.65
C HIS A 297 -0.87 3.80 21.37
N LEU A 298 -0.05 3.68 20.33
CA LEU A 298 -0.45 4.05 18.97
C LEU A 298 -1.35 2.97 18.41
N VAL A 299 -2.41 3.39 17.72
CA VAL A 299 -3.42 2.53 17.13
C VAL A 299 -3.50 2.85 15.64
N PHE A 300 -3.46 1.82 14.80
CA PHE A 300 -3.66 1.88 13.36
C PHE A 300 -4.74 0.84 12.99
N GLY A 301 -5.97 1.29 12.74
CA GLY A 301 -7.12 0.42 12.43
C GLY A 301 -8.39 0.79 13.20
N ASN A 302 -9.41 -0.07 13.12
CA ASN A 302 -10.72 0.15 13.75
C ASN A 302 -10.86 -0.49 15.13
N GLU A 303 -9.84 -0.37 15.97
CA GLU A 303 -9.94 -0.81 17.36
C GLU A 303 -10.93 0.10 18.12
N ILE A 304 -12.05 -0.46 18.57
CA ILE A 304 -13.06 0.30 19.32
C ILE A 304 -12.69 0.27 20.80
N LYS A 305 -12.54 1.47 21.39
CA LYS A 305 -12.31 1.66 22.84
C LYS A 305 -13.64 1.83 23.59
N ASP A 306 -13.55 2.17 24.87
CA ASP A 306 -14.70 2.30 25.78
C ASP A 306 -15.76 3.28 25.26
N THR A 307 -17.02 2.98 25.60
CA THR A 307 -18.16 3.89 25.39
C THR A 307 -18.44 4.63 26.69
N VAL A 308 -18.46 5.96 26.62
CA VAL A 308 -18.73 6.87 27.72
C VAL A 308 -20.13 7.44 27.53
N GLU A 309 -20.97 7.33 28.56
CA GLU A 309 -22.31 7.93 28.54
C GLU A 309 -22.22 9.36 29.06
N ILE A 310 -22.61 10.33 28.23
CA ILE A 310 -22.65 11.76 28.59
C ILE A 310 -24.06 12.31 28.35
N ALA A 311 -24.54 13.12 29.29
CA ALA A 311 -25.90 13.65 29.24
C ALA A 311 -25.93 15.11 29.69
N GLU A 312 -26.90 15.87 29.16
CA GLU A 312 -27.23 17.21 29.66
C GLU A 312 -27.54 17.16 31.16
N ASN A 313 -27.14 18.20 31.90
CA ASN A 313 -27.21 18.28 33.37
C ASN A 313 -26.39 17.26 34.17
N ILE A 314 -25.55 16.44 33.51
CA ILE A 314 -24.59 15.54 34.19
C ILE A 314 -23.17 16.00 33.88
N ASP A 315 -22.62 15.50 32.77
CA ASP A 315 -21.24 15.76 32.34
C ASP A 315 -21.18 16.47 30.99
N LEU A 316 -22.29 16.62 30.26
CA LEU A 316 -22.33 17.39 29.03
C LEU A 316 -22.54 18.87 29.35
N ILE A 317 -21.63 19.73 28.88
CA ILE A 317 -21.70 21.19 29.05
C ILE A 317 -22.50 21.79 27.90
N ASP A 318 -22.12 21.49 26.67
CA ASP A 318 -22.81 21.89 25.45
C ASP A 318 -22.48 20.93 24.30
N ILE A 319 -23.30 20.97 23.25
CA ILE A 319 -23.14 20.17 22.04
C ILE A 319 -23.76 20.85 20.82
N GLU A 320 -23.12 20.68 19.68
CA GLU A 320 -23.52 21.13 18.36
C GLU A 320 -23.55 19.93 17.40
N PHE A 321 -24.61 19.85 16.58
CA PHE A 321 -24.79 18.81 15.56
C PHE A 321 -24.74 19.43 14.17
N GLU A 322 -23.86 18.91 13.32
CA GLU A 322 -23.69 19.36 11.94
C GLU A 322 -24.05 18.23 10.97
N MET A 323 -24.88 18.54 9.97
CA MET A 323 -25.21 17.65 8.85
C MET A 323 -24.87 18.33 7.52
N MET A 324 -24.31 17.57 6.59
CA MET A 324 -23.87 18.08 5.29
C MET A 324 -24.22 17.11 4.15
N ILE A 325 -24.56 17.65 2.98
CA ILE A 325 -24.78 16.84 1.77
C ILE A 325 -23.47 16.61 1.01
N LYS A 326 -23.27 15.41 0.45
CA LYS A 326 -22.08 15.03 -0.33
C LYS A 326 -22.44 14.20 -1.57
N PRO A 327 -21.78 14.36 -2.74
CA PRO A 327 -22.12 13.57 -3.93
C PRO A 327 -21.99 12.06 -3.74
N GLN A 328 -23.09 11.33 -3.91
CA GLN A 328 -23.15 9.88 -3.62
C GLN A 328 -22.94 8.97 -4.84
N LEU A 329 -23.12 9.52 -6.05
CA LEU A 329 -23.09 8.77 -7.31
C LEU A 329 -21.77 8.99 -8.06
N PHE A 330 -21.05 7.90 -8.30
CA PHE A 330 -19.81 7.92 -9.07
C PHE A 330 -19.50 6.54 -9.66
N LYS A 331 -18.58 6.53 -10.61
CA LYS A 331 -18.05 5.36 -11.28
C LYS A 331 -16.55 5.52 -11.49
N TYR A 332 -15.80 4.46 -11.20
CA TYR A 332 -14.36 4.39 -11.48
C TYR A 332 -14.05 3.44 -12.62
N LEU A 333 -13.05 3.82 -13.42
CA LEU A 333 -12.49 3.06 -14.52
C LEU A 333 -11.01 2.80 -14.24
N ALA A 334 -10.47 1.65 -14.63
CA ALA A 334 -9.03 1.41 -14.63
C ALA A 334 -8.65 0.51 -15.82
N TYR A 335 -7.52 0.79 -16.46
CA TYR A 335 -7.00 -0.08 -17.52
C TYR A 335 -6.16 -1.21 -16.94
N ASP A 336 -6.56 -2.45 -17.22
CA ASP A 336 -5.79 -3.64 -16.91
C ASP A 336 -4.91 -4.02 -18.11
N SER A 337 -3.61 -3.75 -17.97
CA SER A 337 -2.64 -4.04 -19.02
C SER A 337 -2.37 -5.54 -19.27
N ILE A 338 -2.71 -6.42 -18.32
CA ILE A 338 -2.52 -7.87 -18.49
C ILE A 338 -3.66 -8.46 -19.32
N SER A 339 -4.91 -8.10 -19.04
CA SER A 339 -6.06 -8.53 -19.84
C SER A 339 -6.32 -7.66 -21.07
N ALA A 340 -5.71 -6.48 -21.15
CA ALA A 340 -5.95 -5.44 -22.15
C ALA A 340 -7.39 -4.91 -22.16
N GLU A 341 -8.05 -4.87 -21.00
CA GLU A 341 -9.43 -4.42 -20.83
C GLU A 341 -9.54 -3.22 -19.89
N VAL A 342 -10.58 -2.40 -20.08
CA VAL A 342 -10.98 -1.40 -19.08
C VAL A 342 -11.92 -2.07 -18.08
N LYS A 343 -11.52 -2.08 -16.81
CA LYS A 343 -12.36 -2.51 -15.69
C LYS A 343 -13.11 -1.31 -15.14
N GLU A 344 -14.35 -1.53 -14.71
CA GLU A 344 -15.19 -0.48 -14.16
C GLU A 344 -15.89 -0.88 -12.86
N ARG A 345 -16.17 0.09 -12.00
CA ARG A 345 -16.91 -0.09 -10.75
C ARG A 345 -17.83 1.09 -10.49
N ASP A 346 -19.11 0.77 -10.33
CA ASP A 346 -20.16 1.73 -10.04
C ASP A 346 -20.48 1.74 -8.53
N ALA A 347 -20.59 2.92 -7.94
CA ALA A 347 -20.91 3.08 -6.53
C ALA A 347 -22.23 2.38 -6.13
N ASP A 348 -23.23 2.35 -7.02
CA ASP A 348 -24.52 1.70 -6.74
C ASP A 348 -24.41 0.17 -6.61
N SER A 349 -23.40 -0.44 -7.24
CA SER A 349 -23.16 -1.89 -7.17
C SER A 349 -22.59 -2.33 -5.82
N LEU A 350 -22.16 -1.38 -4.98
CA LEU A 350 -21.46 -1.63 -3.71
C LEU A 350 -22.38 -1.51 -2.48
N LYS A 351 -23.69 -1.33 -2.66
CA LYS A 351 -24.62 -1.12 -1.54
C LYS A 351 -24.61 -2.25 -0.51
N SER A 352 -24.32 -3.48 -0.91
CA SER A 352 -24.16 -4.63 0.00
C SER A 352 -22.78 -4.72 0.65
N ASP A 353 -21.78 -4.06 0.07
CA ASP A 353 -20.37 -4.13 0.50
C ASP A 353 -20.02 -3.04 1.53
N VAL A 354 -20.80 -1.97 1.60
CA VAL A 354 -20.59 -0.87 2.56
C VAL A 354 -21.21 -1.18 3.92
N GLN A 355 -20.62 -0.62 4.98
CA GLN A 355 -21.15 -0.74 6.32
C GLN A 355 -22.56 -0.13 6.43
N ARG A 356 -23.50 -0.90 7.03
CA ARG A 356 -24.84 -0.42 7.35
C ARG A 356 -24.78 0.78 8.28
N LYS A 357 -25.42 1.90 7.90
CA LYS A 357 -25.52 3.09 8.74
C LYS A 357 -26.65 2.94 9.74
N VAL A 358 -26.33 3.13 11.01
CA VAL A 358 -27.29 3.03 12.12
C VAL A 358 -27.72 4.40 12.64
N ASN A 359 -26.93 5.45 12.38
CA ASN A 359 -27.27 6.81 12.80
C ASN A 359 -28.34 7.40 11.86
N PRO A 360 -29.53 7.78 12.38
CA PRO A 360 -30.65 8.25 11.56
C PRO A 360 -30.38 9.60 10.88
N PHE A 361 -29.60 10.48 11.50
CA PHE A 361 -29.25 11.79 10.94
C PHE A 361 -28.28 11.62 9.75
N GLN A 362 -27.27 10.77 9.90
CA GLN A 362 -26.35 10.42 8.79
C GLN A 362 -27.13 9.85 7.60
N GLN A 363 -28.05 8.91 7.86
CA GLN A 363 -28.90 8.30 6.84
C GLN A 363 -29.76 9.35 6.12
N ALA A 364 -30.40 10.26 6.86
CA ALA A 364 -31.21 11.34 6.28
C ALA A 364 -30.38 12.28 5.37
N ALA A 365 -29.14 12.60 5.75
CA ALA A 365 -28.25 13.41 4.91
C ALA A 365 -27.77 12.67 3.65
N ILE A 366 -27.54 11.36 3.71
CA ILE A 366 -27.21 10.54 2.53
C ILE A 366 -28.38 10.55 1.55
N GLU A 367 -29.61 10.32 2.03
CA GLU A 367 -30.82 10.35 1.20
C GLU A 367 -31.09 11.73 0.59
N ALA A 368 -30.84 12.80 1.34
CA ALA A 368 -30.91 14.17 0.82
C ALA A 368 -29.85 14.41 -0.26
N SER A 369 -28.64 13.88 -0.06
CA SER A 369 -27.54 14.00 -1.01
C SER A 369 -27.84 13.35 -2.36
N GLU A 370 -28.43 12.15 -2.36
CA GLU A 370 -28.82 11.45 -3.60
C GLU A 370 -29.90 12.20 -4.39
N LYS A 371 -30.78 12.95 -3.72
CA LYS A 371 -31.81 13.77 -4.37
C LYS A 371 -31.23 15.02 -5.04
N VAL A 372 -30.18 15.59 -4.45
CA VAL A 372 -29.51 16.82 -4.92
C VAL A 372 -28.48 16.51 -6.00
N PHE A 373 -27.57 15.58 -5.74
CA PHE A 373 -26.44 15.25 -6.63
C PHE A 373 -26.78 14.08 -7.56
N ARG A 374 -27.56 14.38 -8.62
CA ARG A 374 -28.05 13.35 -9.56
C ARG A 374 -27.04 12.96 -10.65
N LYS A 375 -26.02 13.78 -10.91
CA LYS A 375 -25.00 13.49 -11.92
C LYS A 375 -24.10 12.37 -11.40
N LYS A 376 -24.10 11.22 -12.10
CA LYS A 376 -23.10 10.16 -11.90
C LYS A 376 -21.79 10.60 -12.54
N SER A 377 -20.80 10.91 -11.69
CA SER A 377 -19.45 11.24 -12.14
C SER A 377 -18.71 9.98 -12.58
N GLU A 378 -17.89 10.08 -13.63
CA GLU A 378 -17.04 8.98 -14.10
C GLU A 378 -15.59 9.47 -14.12
N MET A 379 -14.67 8.66 -13.58
CA MET A 379 -13.27 9.03 -13.43
C MET A 379 -12.35 7.82 -13.65
N LEU A 380 -11.23 8.06 -14.31
CA LEU A 380 -10.14 7.10 -14.43
C LEU A 380 -9.34 7.05 -13.11
N PHE A 381 -9.27 5.89 -12.49
CA PHE A 381 -8.48 5.61 -11.30
C PHE A 381 -7.16 4.94 -11.68
N ASN A 382 -6.06 5.67 -11.46
CA ASN A 382 -4.73 5.32 -11.95
C ASN A 382 -3.81 4.70 -10.88
N ALA A 383 -4.29 4.42 -9.67
CA ALA A 383 -3.48 3.90 -8.55
C ALA A 383 -3.69 2.39 -8.27
N THR A 384 -3.98 1.60 -9.32
CA THR A 384 -4.14 0.13 -9.23
C THR A 384 -2.84 -0.62 -9.45
N SER A 385 -2.61 -1.70 -8.73
CA SER A 385 -1.52 -2.65 -9.04
C SER A 385 -1.81 -3.37 -10.34
N GLN A 386 -0.77 -3.60 -11.15
CA GLN A 386 -0.85 -4.40 -12.37
C GLN A 386 -1.35 -5.84 -12.10
N GLN A 387 -1.15 -6.35 -10.88
CA GLN A 387 -1.50 -7.73 -10.51
C GLN A 387 -2.94 -7.88 -9.98
N THR A 388 -3.55 -6.80 -9.48
CA THR A 388 -4.82 -6.85 -8.74
C THR A 388 -5.81 -5.76 -9.14
N VAL A 389 -5.75 -5.28 -10.38
CA VAL A 389 -6.55 -4.13 -10.90
C VAL A 389 -8.02 -4.17 -10.49
N GLU A 390 -8.70 -5.30 -10.72
CA GLU A 390 -10.13 -5.43 -10.45
C GLU A 390 -10.48 -5.36 -8.95
N LYS A 391 -9.61 -5.92 -8.10
CA LYS A 391 -9.77 -5.87 -6.65
C LYS A 391 -9.49 -4.47 -6.13
N ASP A 392 -8.40 -3.85 -6.58
CA ASP A 392 -7.99 -2.50 -6.17
C ASP A 392 -9.08 -1.50 -6.55
N LEU A 393 -9.66 -1.62 -7.74
CA LEU A 393 -10.77 -0.77 -8.19
C LEU A 393 -12.03 -0.96 -7.34
N ARG A 394 -12.38 -2.20 -6.97
CA ARG A 394 -13.53 -2.48 -6.09
C ARG A 394 -13.34 -1.87 -4.71
N GLU A 395 -12.19 -2.14 -4.08
CA GLU A 395 -11.89 -1.61 -2.75
C GLU A 395 -11.77 -0.10 -2.77
N MET A 396 -11.27 0.47 -3.87
CA MET A 396 -11.20 1.91 -4.02
C MET A 396 -12.60 2.53 -4.03
N ALA A 397 -13.48 2.01 -4.89
CA ALA A 397 -14.84 2.48 -4.99
C ALA A 397 -15.62 2.29 -3.67
N ARG A 398 -15.38 1.19 -2.93
CA ARG A 398 -15.99 0.98 -1.61
C ARG A 398 -15.56 2.05 -0.60
N ARG A 399 -14.25 2.28 -0.43
CA ARG A 399 -13.72 3.27 0.52
C ARG A 399 -14.20 4.68 0.18
N GLN A 400 -14.21 5.03 -1.10
CA GLN A 400 -14.70 6.34 -1.53
C GLN A 400 -16.20 6.51 -1.28
N LYS A 401 -17.00 5.45 -1.46
CA LYS A 401 -18.44 5.48 -1.15
C LYS A 401 -18.65 5.74 0.33
N GLU A 402 -18.00 4.97 1.19
CA GLU A 402 -18.07 5.15 2.65
C GLU A 402 -17.50 6.50 3.10
N SER A 403 -16.46 7.01 2.44
CA SER A 403 -15.92 8.35 2.70
C SER A 403 -16.94 9.45 2.42
N ARG A 404 -17.65 9.38 1.29
CA ARG A 404 -18.73 10.32 0.92
C ARG A 404 -19.96 10.22 1.83
N GLU A 405 -20.07 9.16 2.62
CA GLU A 405 -21.12 8.99 3.63
C GLU A 405 -20.76 9.62 4.98
N HIS A 406 -19.59 10.24 5.13
CA HIS A 406 -19.29 11.16 6.25
C HIS A 406 -20.11 12.45 6.11
N THR A 407 -21.39 12.39 6.46
CA THR A 407 -22.35 13.49 6.29
C THR A 407 -22.79 14.11 7.61
N MET A 408 -22.19 13.70 8.73
CA MET A 408 -22.53 14.19 10.06
C MET A 408 -21.30 14.29 10.96
N GLN A 409 -21.24 15.36 11.75
CA GLN A 409 -20.26 15.59 12.80
C GLN A 409 -20.95 16.18 14.03
N VAL A 410 -20.40 15.94 15.21
CA VAL A 410 -20.80 16.60 16.46
C VAL A 410 -19.59 17.26 17.11
N ARG A 411 -19.81 18.43 17.70
CA ARG A 411 -18.80 19.15 18.50
C ARG A 411 -19.39 19.40 19.87
N GLY A 412 -18.67 19.13 20.95
CA GLY A 412 -19.23 19.34 22.27
C GLY A 412 -18.19 19.52 23.35
N ARG A 413 -18.66 19.94 24.52
CA ARG A 413 -17.85 20.08 25.73
C ARG A 413 -18.36 19.17 26.83
N SER A 414 -17.44 18.52 27.54
CA SER A 414 -17.78 17.61 28.64
C SER A 414 -16.86 17.78 29.86
N ARG A 415 -17.36 17.38 31.02
CA ARG A 415 -16.62 17.27 32.29
C ARG A 415 -16.12 15.84 32.58
N ASP A 416 -16.43 14.85 31.74
CA ASP A 416 -15.99 13.47 31.97
C ASP A 416 -14.58 13.22 31.39
N PRO A 417 -13.55 12.94 32.21
CA PRO A 417 -12.21 12.59 31.76
C PRO A 417 -12.08 11.15 31.27
N LYS A 418 -13.15 10.35 31.19
CA LYS A 418 -13.14 9.06 30.47
C LYS A 418 -13.18 9.24 28.97
N LEU A 419 -13.74 10.36 28.49
CA LEU A 419 -13.84 10.62 27.07
C LEU A 419 -12.44 10.85 26.51
N ARG A 420 -12.05 10.08 25.49
CA ARG A 420 -10.68 10.07 24.95
C ARG A 420 -10.65 9.67 23.49
N MET A 421 -9.50 9.87 22.85
CA MET A 421 -9.26 9.46 21.46
C MET A 421 -9.60 7.99 21.19
N GLY A 422 -10.35 7.76 20.10
CA GLY A 422 -10.80 6.44 19.67
C GLY A 422 -11.92 5.82 20.53
N GLY A 423 -12.33 6.49 21.61
CA GLY A 423 -13.52 6.13 22.39
C GLY A 423 -14.82 6.56 21.71
N LYS A 424 -15.95 6.20 22.34
CA LYS A 424 -17.28 6.61 21.89
C LYS A 424 -17.99 7.45 22.95
N ALA A 425 -18.64 8.53 22.54
CA ALA A 425 -19.61 9.25 23.36
C ALA A 425 -21.03 8.79 23.00
N LYS A 426 -21.73 8.19 23.96
CA LYS A 426 -23.17 7.92 23.86
C LYS A 426 -23.92 9.05 24.55
N ILE A 427 -24.70 9.81 23.79
CA ILE A 427 -25.19 11.12 24.21
C ILE A 427 -26.71 11.07 24.46
N SER A 428 -27.19 11.78 25.48
CA SER A 428 -28.63 11.97 25.73
C SER A 428 -29.00 13.37 26.17
N ASP A 429 -30.22 13.81 25.80
CA ASP A 429 -30.78 15.10 26.20
C ASP A 429 -31.25 15.13 27.67
N ILE A 430 -31.68 16.30 28.13
CA ILE A 430 -32.24 16.55 29.46
C ILE A 430 -33.46 15.68 29.79
N ASN A 431 -34.13 15.13 28.77
CA ASN A 431 -35.28 14.23 28.89
C ASN A 431 -34.88 12.75 28.75
N ALA A 432 -33.58 12.43 28.82
CA ALA A 432 -33.00 11.10 28.60
C ALA A 432 -33.30 10.50 27.22
N LYS A 433 -33.63 11.32 26.22
CA LYS A 433 -33.72 10.88 24.82
C LYS A 433 -32.33 10.74 24.23
N ALA A 434 -32.10 9.63 23.53
CA ALA A 434 -30.83 9.39 22.85
C ALA A 434 -30.58 10.47 21.79
N MET A 435 -29.38 11.04 21.82
CA MET A 435 -28.82 11.90 20.78
C MET A 435 -27.82 11.13 19.89
N GLU A 436 -27.88 9.79 19.95
CA GLU A 436 -27.00 8.82 19.28
C GLU A 436 -25.60 8.66 19.91
N THR A 437 -24.76 7.84 19.26
CA THR A 437 -23.40 7.52 19.69
C THR A 437 -22.39 7.95 18.62
N TYR A 438 -21.31 8.59 19.04
CA TYR A 438 -20.29 9.14 18.15
C TYR A 438 -18.89 8.68 18.56
N ARG A 439 -18.08 8.25 17.60
CA ARG A 439 -16.65 7.98 17.77
C ARG A 439 -15.90 9.29 17.85
N ILE A 440 -15.03 9.43 18.85
CA ILE A 440 -14.20 10.63 19.04
C ILE A 440 -12.99 10.60 18.10
N ILE A 441 -12.83 11.64 17.30
CA ILE A 441 -11.73 11.81 16.33
C ILE A 441 -10.80 12.98 16.66
N GLU A 442 -11.24 13.90 17.52
CA GLU A 442 -10.43 14.98 18.09
C GLU A 442 -10.90 15.21 19.53
N ILE A 443 -9.97 15.46 20.46
CA ILE A 443 -10.30 15.88 21.82
C ILE A 443 -9.21 16.78 22.40
N CYS A 444 -9.61 17.84 23.08
CA CYS A 444 -8.73 18.73 23.81
C CYS A 444 -9.15 18.77 25.29
N HIS A 445 -8.29 18.32 26.19
CA HIS A 445 -8.51 18.39 27.63
C HIS A 445 -7.87 19.67 28.19
N TYR A 446 -8.61 20.42 29.00
CA TYR A 446 -8.15 21.61 29.71
C TYR A 446 -8.30 21.42 31.22
N HIS A 447 -7.28 21.79 31.99
CA HIS A 447 -7.33 21.83 33.44
C HIS A 447 -6.43 22.95 33.99
N ASP A 448 -6.94 23.81 34.87
CA ASP A 448 -6.17 24.94 35.45
C ASP A 448 -6.00 24.91 36.98
N GLY A 449 -6.38 23.80 37.61
CA GLY A 449 -6.36 23.63 39.07
C GLY A 449 -7.72 23.88 39.72
N ASN A 450 -8.63 24.59 39.06
CA ASN A 450 -9.98 24.85 39.55
C ASN A 450 -11.04 24.15 38.71
N GLU A 451 -10.90 24.22 37.39
CA GLU A 451 -11.86 23.65 36.45
C GLU A 451 -11.20 22.62 35.54
N TYR A 452 -11.99 21.64 35.13
CA TYR A 452 -11.68 20.72 34.06
C TYR A 452 -12.84 20.67 33.07
N TYR A 453 -12.49 20.65 31.79
CA TYR A 453 -13.39 20.25 30.72
C TYR A 453 -12.59 19.65 29.56
N ASN A 454 -13.27 18.97 28.66
CA ASN A 454 -12.76 18.62 27.35
C ASN A 454 -13.66 19.15 26.25
N GLU A 455 -13.06 19.50 25.12
CA GLU A 455 -13.71 19.81 23.85
C GLU A 455 -13.48 18.64 22.92
N PHE A 456 -14.53 18.06 22.34
CA PHE A 456 -14.42 16.89 21.48
C PHE A 456 -15.13 17.08 20.14
N VAL A 457 -14.62 16.38 19.13
CA VAL A 457 -15.25 16.20 17.83
C VAL A 457 -15.57 14.73 17.64
N GLY A 458 -16.85 14.44 17.40
CA GLY A 458 -17.36 13.09 17.17
C GLY A 458 -17.95 12.92 15.78
N ILE A 459 -17.88 11.70 15.24
CA ILE A 459 -18.56 11.29 14.02
C ILE A 459 -19.35 10.00 14.26
N PRO A 460 -20.39 9.68 13.47
CA PRO A 460 -21.01 8.36 13.51
C PRO A 460 -19.94 7.26 13.40
N ASP A 461 -20.16 6.13 14.07
CA ASP A 461 -19.17 5.05 14.10
C ASP A 461 -19.08 4.32 12.74
N ILE A 462 -18.13 4.75 11.92
CA ILE A 462 -17.89 4.19 10.59
C ILE A 462 -16.46 3.69 10.39
N PHE A 463 -16.31 2.67 9.55
CA PHE A 463 -15.04 1.97 9.34
C PHE A 463 -13.99 2.79 8.59
N ILE A 464 -14.42 3.57 7.61
CA ILE A 464 -13.51 4.43 6.84
C ILE A 464 -13.31 5.72 7.62
N SER A 465 -12.05 6.07 7.87
CA SER A 465 -11.66 7.32 8.50
C SER A 465 -12.08 8.55 7.67
N PRO A 466 -12.47 9.68 8.30
CA PRO A 466 -12.82 10.91 7.60
C PRO A 466 -11.64 11.55 6.86
N PHE A 467 -10.42 11.13 7.17
CA PHE A 467 -9.18 11.56 6.53
C PHE A 467 -8.77 10.67 5.35
N PHE A 468 -9.66 9.77 4.91
CA PHE A 468 -9.45 8.95 3.73
C PHE A 468 -9.15 9.84 2.50
N ASP A 469 -8.12 9.49 1.74
CA ASP A 469 -7.69 10.19 0.53
C ASP A 469 -7.34 9.18 -0.56
N GLU A 470 -8.00 9.30 -1.71
CA GLU A 470 -7.82 8.41 -2.86
C GLU A 470 -6.52 8.65 -3.61
N ASP A 471 -5.91 9.82 -3.43
CA ASP A 471 -4.64 10.23 -4.05
C ASP A 471 -3.44 10.05 -3.10
N ALA A 472 -3.63 9.38 -1.95
CA ALA A 472 -2.59 9.09 -0.96
C ALA A 472 -1.60 7.97 -1.39
N PHE A 473 -1.06 8.06 -2.60
CA PHE A 473 0.02 7.22 -3.12
C PHE A 473 1.35 7.99 -3.12
N PRO A 474 2.51 7.28 -3.04
CA PRO A 474 3.81 7.95 -3.01
C PRO A 474 4.14 8.55 -4.39
N ILE A 475 4.49 9.84 -4.44
CA ILE A 475 4.88 10.52 -5.68
C ILE A 475 6.40 10.49 -5.83
N CYS A 476 6.86 10.20 -7.04
CA CYS A 476 8.23 9.87 -7.34
C CYS A 476 8.64 10.39 -8.74
N GLU A 477 9.83 10.99 -8.83
CA GLU A 477 10.45 11.34 -10.11
C GLU A 477 11.04 10.13 -10.84
N GLU A 478 11.39 10.27 -12.12
CA GLU A 478 12.10 9.20 -12.83
C GLU A 478 13.44 8.87 -12.16
N GLN A 479 13.81 7.58 -12.19
CA GLN A 479 15.02 7.09 -11.52
C GLN A 479 15.76 6.06 -12.34
N SER A 480 17.08 6.03 -12.22
CA SER A 480 17.89 4.90 -12.68
C SER A 480 17.69 3.68 -11.76
N ALA A 481 17.64 2.50 -12.35
CA ALA A 481 17.63 1.21 -11.68
C ALA A 481 18.50 0.19 -12.44
N ILE A 482 18.91 -0.87 -11.74
CA ILE A 482 19.68 -1.96 -12.35
C ILE A 482 18.76 -3.14 -12.63
N VAL A 483 18.87 -3.73 -13.82
CA VAL A 483 18.12 -4.94 -14.18
C VAL A 483 18.60 -6.12 -13.35
N MET A 484 17.67 -6.77 -12.66
CA MET A 484 17.95 -7.94 -11.81
C MET A 484 17.48 -9.25 -12.44
N GLN A 485 16.39 -9.22 -13.20
CA GLN A 485 15.84 -10.39 -13.92
C GLN A 485 15.15 -9.95 -15.21
N ASN A 486 15.27 -10.75 -16.27
CA ASN A 486 14.70 -10.47 -17.60
C ASN A 486 14.13 -11.71 -18.31
N ASP A 487 13.84 -12.79 -17.58
CA ASP A 487 13.35 -14.08 -18.09
C ASP A 487 11.81 -14.19 -18.15
N ASN A 488 11.09 -13.07 -18.02
CA ASN A 488 9.64 -13.07 -18.14
C ASN A 488 9.19 -13.27 -19.60
N PRO A 489 8.27 -14.23 -19.89
CA PRO A 489 7.81 -14.52 -21.26
C PRO A 489 7.18 -13.34 -22.01
N GLN A 490 6.71 -12.31 -21.31
CA GLN A 490 6.09 -11.12 -21.90
C GLN A 490 7.09 -9.97 -22.15
N GLY A 491 8.39 -10.18 -21.91
CA GLY A 491 9.42 -9.14 -22.06
C GLY A 491 9.41 -8.12 -20.93
N MET A 492 8.90 -8.49 -19.75
CA MET A 492 8.98 -7.68 -18.53
C MET A 492 10.28 -7.96 -17.78
N ILE A 493 10.74 -7.01 -16.98
CA ILE A 493 11.96 -7.15 -16.18
C ILE A 493 11.71 -6.79 -14.71
N LYS A 494 12.50 -7.38 -13.80
CA LYS A 494 12.61 -6.87 -12.41
C LYS A 494 13.85 -6.00 -12.30
N VAL A 495 13.73 -4.91 -11.57
CA VAL A 495 14.85 -3.98 -11.36
C VAL A 495 15.09 -3.75 -9.87
N GLN A 496 16.25 -3.17 -9.55
CA GLN A 496 16.61 -2.73 -8.21
C GLN A 496 17.00 -1.26 -8.23
N PHE A 497 16.29 -0.45 -7.46
CA PHE A 497 16.68 0.94 -7.22
C PHE A 497 17.88 1.03 -6.25
N PRO A 498 18.68 2.12 -6.29
CA PRO A 498 19.80 2.30 -5.37
C PRO A 498 19.42 2.18 -3.88
N TRP A 499 18.26 2.72 -3.48
CA TRP A 499 17.76 2.67 -2.10
C TRP A 499 17.24 1.28 -1.69
N GLN A 500 16.91 0.40 -2.63
CA GLN A 500 16.53 -1.00 -2.34
C GLN A 500 17.73 -1.91 -2.04
N LYS A 501 18.94 -1.51 -2.47
CA LYS A 501 20.14 -2.36 -2.44
C LYS A 501 20.52 -2.82 -1.03
N LYS A 502 20.47 -1.94 -0.03
CA LYS A 502 20.85 -2.25 1.36
C LYS A 502 20.04 -3.42 1.94
N LYS A 503 18.76 -3.51 1.56
CA LYS A 503 17.82 -4.52 2.05
C LYS A 503 17.63 -5.68 1.06
N GLY A 504 18.39 -5.72 -0.04
CA GLY A 504 18.34 -6.80 -1.04
C GLY A 504 16.99 -6.90 -1.76
N LEU A 505 16.27 -5.78 -1.91
CA LEU A 505 14.92 -5.76 -2.46
C LEU A 505 14.92 -5.49 -3.97
N THR A 506 13.82 -5.81 -4.63
CA THR A 506 13.59 -5.56 -6.07
C THR A 506 12.16 -5.08 -6.29
N THR A 507 11.86 -4.64 -7.51
CA THR A 507 10.49 -4.37 -7.94
C THR A 507 9.74 -5.66 -8.29
N PRO A 508 8.40 -5.59 -8.45
CA PRO A 508 7.65 -6.55 -9.26
C PRO A 508 8.12 -6.55 -10.71
N TRP A 509 7.52 -7.42 -11.54
CA TRP A 509 7.72 -7.41 -12.99
C TRP A 509 7.22 -6.09 -13.61
N LEU A 510 8.09 -5.40 -14.33
CA LEU A 510 7.82 -4.11 -14.94
C LEU A 510 7.71 -4.26 -16.45
N ARG A 511 6.73 -3.58 -17.03
CA ARG A 511 6.61 -3.46 -18.49
C ARG A 511 7.74 -2.59 -19.04
N VAL A 512 8.25 -2.97 -20.21
CA VAL A 512 9.28 -2.24 -20.94
C VAL A 512 8.66 -1.50 -22.11
N VAL A 513 8.89 -0.18 -22.19
CA VAL A 513 8.51 0.63 -23.35
C VAL A 513 9.35 0.18 -24.54
N THR A 514 8.69 -0.15 -25.65
CA THR A 514 9.33 -0.47 -26.91
C THR A 514 8.83 0.48 -28.02
N PRO A 515 9.71 1.01 -28.88
CA PRO A 515 9.35 1.84 -30.03
C PRO A 515 8.25 1.30 -30.95
N TYR A 516 8.06 -0.01 -31.04
CA TYR A 516 7.00 -0.61 -31.84
C TYR A 516 6.50 -1.92 -31.22
N ALA A 517 5.20 -2.01 -30.95
CA ALA A 517 4.55 -3.21 -30.39
C ALA A 517 3.19 -3.47 -31.01
N GLY A 518 2.80 -4.75 -31.10
CA GLY A 518 1.47 -5.20 -31.48
C GLY A 518 1.36 -6.73 -31.47
N LYS A 519 0.16 -7.25 -31.74
CA LYS A 519 -0.07 -8.70 -31.81
C LYS A 519 0.79 -9.33 -32.92
N GLY A 520 1.75 -10.17 -32.53
CA GLY A 520 2.66 -10.88 -33.46
C GLY A 520 3.68 -10.00 -34.18
N LYS A 521 3.90 -8.75 -33.72
CA LYS A 521 4.78 -7.78 -34.38
C LYS A 521 5.38 -6.80 -33.36
N GLY A 522 6.58 -6.29 -33.63
CA GLY A 522 7.20 -5.27 -32.79
C GLY A 522 8.72 -5.39 -32.75
N MET A 523 9.34 -4.52 -31.96
CA MET A 523 10.75 -4.61 -31.61
C MET A 523 10.89 -5.29 -30.24
N HIS A 524 11.61 -6.42 -30.22
CA HIS A 524 11.87 -7.19 -29.01
C HIS A 524 13.36 -7.09 -28.66
N ILE A 525 13.71 -6.07 -27.89
CA ILE A 525 15.05 -5.84 -27.34
C ILE A 525 14.85 -5.56 -25.86
N ILE A 526 15.06 -6.57 -25.02
CA ILE A 526 14.86 -6.50 -23.58
C ILE A 526 16.21 -6.24 -22.91
N PRO A 527 16.34 -5.22 -22.05
CA PRO A 527 17.56 -4.95 -21.30
C PRO A 527 18.06 -6.19 -20.52
N GLU A 528 19.38 -6.32 -20.44
CA GLU A 528 20.07 -7.49 -19.90
C GLU A 528 20.36 -7.31 -18.40
N VAL A 529 20.50 -8.42 -17.67
CA VAL A 529 20.80 -8.38 -16.23
C VAL A 529 22.12 -7.65 -15.97
N GLY A 530 22.09 -6.70 -15.03
CA GLY A 530 23.23 -5.85 -14.69
C GLY A 530 23.30 -4.53 -15.46
N GLU A 531 22.45 -4.33 -16.48
CA GLU A 531 22.36 -3.06 -17.20
C GLU A 531 21.58 -2.00 -16.43
N GLU A 532 21.85 -0.74 -16.77
CA GLU A 532 21.14 0.41 -16.23
C GLU A 532 19.94 0.77 -17.11
N VAL A 533 18.79 0.95 -16.46
CA VAL A 533 17.55 1.39 -17.09
C VAL A 533 16.98 2.60 -16.36
N ILE A 534 16.25 3.43 -17.10
CA ILE A 534 15.44 4.51 -16.53
C ILE A 534 14.03 4.02 -16.29
N ILE A 535 13.52 4.27 -15.10
CA ILE A 535 12.18 3.91 -14.65
C ILE A 535 11.32 5.16 -14.62
N GLY A 536 10.21 5.13 -15.35
CA GLY A 536 9.11 6.07 -15.24
C GLY A 536 8.04 5.53 -14.28
N PHE A 537 7.13 6.41 -13.86
CA PHE A 537 6.06 6.08 -12.92
C PHE A 537 4.73 6.60 -13.45
N ASP A 538 3.72 5.74 -13.58
CA ASP A 538 2.39 6.15 -14.07
C ASP A 538 1.81 7.22 -13.14
N ASN A 539 1.58 8.44 -13.66
CA ASN A 539 1.16 9.61 -12.89
C ASN A 539 2.06 9.94 -11.68
N GLY A 540 3.36 9.62 -11.78
CA GLY A 540 4.32 9.80 -10.69
C GLY A 540 4.17 8.82 -9.53
N ASN A 541 3.26 7.84 -9.59
CA ASN A 541 3.04 6.89 -8.49
C ASN A 541 4.20 5.89 -8.39
N ALA A 542 4.97 5.93 -7.30
CA ALA A 542 6.14 5.08 -7.05
C ALA A 542 5.83 3.57 -7.07
N GLU A 543 4.56 3.20 -6.89
CA GLU A 543 4.08 1.83 -6.90
C GLU A 543 3.60 1.35 -8.29
N ARG A 544 3.64 2.23 -9.29
CA ARG A 544 3.37 1.89 -10.71
C ARG A 544 4.56 2.20 -11.61
N PRO A 545 5.74 1.62 -11.32
CA PRO A 545 6.91 1.79 -12.17
C PRO A 545 6.77 1.07 -13.52
N PHE A 546 7.38 1.64 -14.55
CA PHE A 546 7.60 1.00 -15.85
C PHE A 546 8.96 1.42 -16.41
N VAL A 547 9.53 0.59 -17.28
CA VAL A 547 10.87 0.84 -17.84
C VAL A 547 10.74 1.69 -19.09
N LEU A 548 11.33 2.88 -19.06
CA LEU A 548 11.37 3.80 -20.21
C LEU A 548 12.37 3.34 -21.28
N GLY A 549 13.53 2.81 -20.86
CA GLY A 549 14.59 2.34 -21.74
C GLY A 549 15.91 2.13 -21.00
N ALA A 550 16.92 1.65 -21.71
CA ALA A 550 18.28 1.47 -21.21
C ALA A 550 19.14 2.71 -21.48
N MET A 551 20.12 2.96 -20.61
CA MET A 551 21.09 4.05 -20.77
C MET A 551 22.53 3.54 -20.69
N PHE A 552 23.39 4.10 -21.54
CA PHE A 552 24.83 3.99 -21.36
C PHE A 552 25.28 4.78 -20.13
N ASN A 553 26.35 4.33 -19.48
CA ASN A 553 26.90 4.94 -18.29
C ASN A 553 28.45 4.91 -18.31
N GLY A 554 29.08 5.34 -17.22
CA GLY A 554 30.55 5.40 -17.12
C GLY A 554 31.28 4.06 -17.27
N LYS A 555 30.56 2.93 -17.22
CA LYS A 555 31.11 1.57 -17.37
C LYS A 555 30.60 0.84 -18.61
N ALA A 556 29.49 1.28 -19.19
CA ALA A 556 28.86 0.67 -20.36
C ALA A 556 28.65 1.73 -21.44
N SER A 557 29.27 1.53 -22.61
CA SER A 557 29.18 2.44 -23.75
C SER A 557 29.18 1.66 -25.05
N ALA A 558 28.46 2.17 -26.06
CA ALA A 558 28.64 1.70 -27.44
C ALA A 558 30.07 1.96 -27.97
N GLY A 559 30.82 2.91 -27.39
CA GLY A 559 32.17 3.26 -27.85
C GLY A 559 32.21 3.88 -29.25
N LYS A 560 31.06 4.37 -29.76
CA LYS A 560 30.90 4.93 -31.11
C LYS A 560 30.47 6.41 -31.14
N GLY A 561 30.34 7.04 -29.97
CA GLY A 561 30.06 8.48 -29.87
C GLY A 561 31.32 9.34 -29.98
N GLY A 562 31.16 10.65 -30.16
CA GLY A 562 32.26 11.63 -30.23
C GLY A 562 32.10 12.64 -31.37
N SER A 563 33.14 13.46 -31.60
CA SER A 563 33.21 14.35 -32.77
C SER A 563 33.21 13.51 -34.05
N GLY A 564 32.36 13.84 -35.03
CA GLY A 564 32.17 12.99 -36.20
C GLY A 564 31.43 11.69 -35.84
N ASN A 565 30.29 11.79 -35.17
CA ASN A 565 29.39 10.67 -34.90
C ASN A 565 28.87 10.11 -36.23
N TYR A 566 29.65 9.26 -36.91
CA TYR A 566 29.32 8.68 -38.22
C TYR A 566 28.78 7.26 -38.12
N ILE A 567 29.07 6.55 -37.03
CA ILE A 567 28.61 5.17 -36.86
C ILE A 567 27.22 5.16 -36.22
N LYS A 568 26.26 4.49 -36.87
CA LYS A 568 24.91 4.21 -36.35
C LYS A 568 24.64 2.73 -36.43
N GLY A 569 23.87 2.17 -35.50
CA GLY A 569 23.52 0.76 -35.62
C GLY A 569 23.07 0.09 -34.34
N LEU A 570 22.97 -1.23 -34.45
CA LEU A 570 22.55 -2.15 -33.41
C LEU A 570 23.63 -3.20 -33.22
N GLN A 571 23.99 -3.48 -31.97
CA GLN A 571 24.88 -4.57 -31.61
C GLN A 571 24.26 -5.37 -30.46
N THR A 572 24.17 -6.69 -30.60
CA THR A 572 23.68 -7.59 -29.55
C THR A 572 24.81 -8.02 -28.63
N ALA A 573 24.51 -8.50 -27.41
CA ALA A 573 25.50 -9.00 -26.45
C ALA A 573 26.44 -10.08 -27.02
N SER A 574 25.93 -10.95 -27.90
CA SER A 574 26.73 -11.97 -28.57
C SER A 574 27.70 -11.43 -29.63
N GLY A 575 27.57 -10.16 -30.02
CA GLY A 575 28.44 -9.50 -31.00
C GLY A 575 27.89 -9.41 -32.43
N ASN A 576 26.62 -9.77 -32.68
CA ASN A 576 26.00 -9.56 -33.99
C ASN A 576 25.73 -8.06 -34.20
N LYS A 577 25.96 -7.56 -35.41
CA LYS A 577 25.98 -6.12 -35.71
C LYS A 577 25.22 -5.80 -36.98
N LEU A 578 24.44 -4.72 -36.94
CA LEU A 578 23.97 -3.97 -38.10
C LEU A 578 24.49 -2.55 -37.97
N HIS A 579 25.47 -2.17 -38.78
CA HIS A 579 26.14 -0.88 -38.69
C HIS A 579 26.07 -0.09 -40.00
N MET A 580 25.94 1.23 -39.87
CA MET A 580 25.98 2.21 -40.94
C MET A 580 27.10 3.20 -40.62
N ASP A 581 27.94 3.52 -41.60
CA ASP A 581 29.00 4.51 -41.49
C ASP A 581 28.70 5.66 -42.44
N ASP A 582 28.24 6.79 -41.89
CA ASP A 582 27.83 7.98 -42.63
C ASP A 582 29.02 8.71 -43.30
N ASN A 583 30.25 8.47 -42.85
CA ASN A 583 31.45 9.06 -43.47
C ASN A 583 31.86 8.29 -44.72
N ALA A 584 31.76 6.96 -44.68
CA ALA A 584 32.01 6.11 -45.84
C ALA A 584 30.77 5.95 -46.75
N GLY A 585 29.57 6.26 -46.26
CA GLY A 585 28.31 5.92 -46.92
C GLY A 585 28.04 4.41 -46.98
N SER A 586 28.55 3.64 -46.01
CA SER A 586 28.60 2.17 -46.06
C SER A 586 27.64 1.50 -45.06
N VAL A 587 27.24 0.27 -45.35
CA VAL A 587 26.33 -0.55 -44.51
C VAL A 587 26.88 -1.97 -44.36
N HIS A 588 26.88 -2.48 -43.13
CA HIS A 588 27.47 -3.77 -42.77
C HIS A 588 26.52 -4.57 -41.88
N LEU A 589 26.28 -5.83 -42.24
CA LEU A 589 25.63 -6.83 -41.41
C LEU A 589 26.67 -7.92 -41.09
N THR A 590 26.98 -8.10 -39.81
CA THR A 590 28.03 -9.03 -39.35
C THR A 590 27.49 -9.93 -38.25
N ASP A 591 27.86 -11.20 -38.27
CA ASP A 591 27.65 -12.07 -37.12
C ASP A 591 28.67 -11.78 -36.00
N LYS A 592 28.70 -12.60 -34.96
CA LYS A 592 29.74 -12.48 -33.91
C LYS A 592 31.17 -12.76 -34.40
N GLY A 593 31.31 -13.39 -35.57
CA GLY A 593 32.56 -13.84 -36.15
C GLY A 593 32.97 -12.97 -37.33
N SER A 594 33.25 -13.62 -38.46
CA SER A 594 33.74 -12.98 -39.69
C SER A 594 32.78 -13.11 -40.86
N VAL A 595 31.57 -13.63 -40.65
CA VAL A 595 30.56 -13.70 -41.70
C VAL A 595 29.93 -12.32 -41.84
N GLU A 596 29.99 -11.76 -43.05
CA GLU A 596 29.48 -10.43 -43.30
C GLU A 596 28.83 -10.27 -44.68
N LEU A 597 27.85 -9.37 -44.72
CA LEU A 597 27.36 -8.73 -45.93
C LEU A 597 27.69 -7.24 -45.84
N LYS A 598 28.43 -6.73 -46.81
CA LYS A 598 28.92 -5.36 -46.81
C LYS A 598 28.58 -4.65 -48.12
N PHE A 599 28.08 -3.42 -47.98
CA PHE A 599 27.92 -2.43 -49.04
C PHE A 599 28.85 -1.27 -48.72
N ASP A 600 29.81 -0.96 -49.59
CA ASP A 600 30.93 -0.06 -49.26
C ASP A 600 30.66 1.42 -49.49
N GLY A 601 29.52 1.79 -50.09
CA GLY A 601 29.19 3.18 -50.46
C GLY A 601 29.81 3.66 -51.78
N ALA A 602 30.78 2.94 -52.33
CA ALA A 602 31.40 3.20 -53.64
C ALA A 602 30.75 2.39 -54.78
N GLY A 603 29.73 1.60 -54.46
CA GLY A 603 28.97 0.78 -55.41
C GLY A 603 29.31 -0.71 -55.38
N ASN A 604 30.20 -1.15 -54.49
CA ASN A 604 30.55 -2.57 -54.35
C ASN A 604 29.74 -3.24 -53.23
N ALA A 605 29.40 -4.50 -53.47
CA ALA A 605 28.78 -5.40 -52.49
C ALA A 605 29.62 -6.66 -52.34
N THR A 606 29.88 -7.08 -51.10
CA THR A 606 30.67 -8.27 -50.78
C THR A 606 29.95 -9.16 -49.78
N VAL A 607 30.01 -10.47 -50.01
CA VAL A 607 29.56 -11.51 -49.07
C VAL A 607 30.78 -12.33 -48.66
N ASN A 608 31.07 -12.40 -47.36
CA ASN A 608 32.16 -13.20 -46.83
C ASN A 608 31.62 -14.31 -45.93
N ALA A 609 32.12 -15.53 -46.12
CA ALA A 609 31.81 -16.70 -45.28
C ALA A 609 33.01 -17.64 -45.23
N ASN A 610 33.21 -18.31 -44.09
CA ASN A 610 34.40 -19.14 -43.85
C ASN A 610 34.27 -20.58 -44.39
N GLU A 611 33.05 -21.07 -44.58
CA GLU A 611 32.79 -22.49 -44.90
C GLU A 611 32.11 -22.67 -46.26
N SER A 612 30.99 -21.98 -46.50
CA SER A 612 30.31 -22.02 -47.79
C SER A 612 29.39 -20.82 -48.00
N ILE A 613 29.11 -20.50 -49.26
CA ILE A 613 28.05 -19.56 -49.69
C ILE A 613 27.06 -20.35 -50.56
N THR A 614 25.78 -20.29 -50.22
CA THR A 614 24.71 -21.06 -50.89
C THR A 614 23.58 -20.14 -51.34
N PHE A 615 23.16 -20.28 -52.60
CA PHE A 615 21.96 -19.66 -53.17
C PHE A 615 20.97 -20.75 -53.58
N THR A 616 19.74 -20.72 -53.06
CA THR A 616 18.71 -21.74 -53.30
C THR A 616 17.44 -21.15 -53.91
N CYS A 617 16.81 -21.90 -54.81
CA CYS A 617 15.51 -21.57 -55.38
C CYS A 617 14.68 -22.86 -55.56
N GLY A 618 13.71 -23.10 -54.66
CA GLY A 618 12.96 -24.37 -54.65
C GLY A 618 13.89 -25.56 -54.41
N GLY A 619 13.90 -26.54 -55.32
CA GLY A 619 14.77 -27.72 -55.27
C GLY A 619 16.13 -27.57 -55.98
N THR A 620 16.53 -26.35 -56.34
CA THR A 620 17.78 -26.06 -57.07
C THR A 620 18.76 -25.24 -56.23
N GLU A 621 20.06 -25.44 -56.43
CA GLU A 621 21.13 -24.83 -55.63
C GLU A 621 22.34 -24.39 -56.48
N ILE A 622 22.95 -23.25 -56.11
CA ILE A 622 24.34 -22.89 -56.44
C ILE A 622 25.12 -22.73 -55.12
N LYS A 623 26.17 -23.53 -54.93
CA LYS A 623 26.94 -23.58 -53.68
C LYS A 623 28.43 -23.47 -53.93
N MET A 624 29.08 -22.53 -53.27
CA MET A 624 30.54 -22.39 -53.23
C MET A 624 31.06 -22.86 -51.86
N THR A 625 32.06 -23.73 -51.84
CA THR A 625 32.67 -24.27 -50.61
C THR A 625 34.11 -23.78 -50.42
N LYS A 626 34.61 -23.82 -49.18
CA LYS A 626 35.95 -23.31 -48.81
C LYS A 626 37.13 -23.97 -49.52
N ASP A 627 36.93 -25.15 -50.09
CA ASP A 627 37.92 -25.86 -50.92
C ASP A 627 37.99 -25.32 -52.37
N GLY A 628 37.16 -24.33 -52.71
CA GLY A 628 37.07 -23.73 -54.04
C GLY A 628 36.06 -24.41 -54.97
N THR A 629 35.33 -25.43 -54.50
CA THR A 629 34.34 -26.12 -55.33
C THR A 629 33.07 -25.26 -55.50
N ILE A 630 32.59 -25.13 -56.74
CA ILE A 630 31.27 -24.56 -57.05
C ILE A 630 30.38 -25.68 -57.59
N VAL A 631 29.28 -25.96 -56.89
CA VAL A 631 28.29 -26.97 -57.26
C VAL A 631 27.02 -26.27 -57.73
N ILE A 632 26.53 -26.67 -58.90
CA ILE A 632 25.22 -26.27 -59.45
C ILE A 632 24.40 -27.56 -59.58
N SER A 633 23.32 -27.70 -58.81
CA SER A 633 22.61 -28.97 -58.65
C SER A 633 21.08 -28.84 -58.61
N GLY A 634 20.37 -29.92 -58.98
CA GLY A 634 18.92 -29.97 -59.17
C GLY A 634 18.52 -29.99 -60.65
N ASP A 635 17.22 -29.91 -60.95
CA ASP A 635 16.69 -29.83 -62.31
C ASP A 635 16.94 -28.43 -62.92
N ILE A 636 18.20 -28.13 -63.22
CA ILE A 636 18.66 -26.82 -63.67
C ILE A 636 18.99 -26.83 -65.17
N LYS A 637 18.54 -25.78 -65.88
CA LYS A 637 19.08 -25.40 -67.19
C LYS A 637 20.04 -24.22 -67.03
N VAL A 638 21.34 -24.46 -67.20
CA VAL A 638 22.35 -23.40 -67.25
C VAL A 638 22.42 -22.84 -68.67
N LYS A 639 22.09 -21.55 -68.85
CA LYS A 639 22.14 -20.85 -70.15
C LYS A 639 23.12 -19.69 -70.05
N ILE A 640 24.17 -19.69 -70.87
CA ILE A 640 25.20 -18.64 -70.90
C ILE A 640 25.00 -17.81 -72.18
N GLU A 641 24.44 -16.60 -72.04
CA GLU A 641 24.23 -15.66 -73.14
C GLU A 641 25.14 -14.45 -72.95
N THR A 642 26.27 -14.44 -73.65
CA THR A 642 27.31 -13.42 -73.53
C THR A 642 27.93 -13.15 -74.90
N LYS A 643 28.64 -12.03 -75.03
CA LYS A 643 29.44 -11.71 -76.22
C LYS A 643 30.59 -12.71 -76.39
N GLU A 644 31.19 -13.15 -75.29
CA GLU A 644 32.34 -14.03 -75.24
C GLU A 644 32.28 -14.88 -73.96
N ALA A 645 32.58 -16.18 -74.09
CA ALA A 645 32.71 -17.12 -72.99
C ALA A 645 33.99 -17.94 -73.20
N GLU A 646 34.84 -18.01 -72.17
CA GLU A 646 36.08 -18.80 -72.18
C GLU A 646 36.06 -19.74 -70.96
N ILE A 647 36.41 -21.00 -71.16
CA ILE A 647 36.54 -22.01 -70.09
C ILE A 647 37.96 -22.57 -70.17
N THR A 648 38.77 -22.27 -69.15
CA THR A 648 40.18 -22.69 -69.10
C THR A 648 40.41 -23.54 -67.85
N GLY A 649 40.82 -24.80 -68.04
CA GLY A 649 41.23 -25.71 -66.97
C GLY A 649 42.70 -26.07 -67.12
N THR A 650 43.53 -25.78 -66.12
CA THR A 650 44.97 -26.07 -66.16
C THR A 650 45.29 -27.56 -66.06
N THR A 651 44.39 -28.35 -65.46
CA THR A 651 44.55 -29.80 -65.29
C THR A 651 43.65 -30.57 -66.25
N SER A 652 42.35 -30.26 -66.28
CA SER A 652 41.39 -30.89 -67.20
C SER A 652 40.09 -30.09 -67.27
N VAL A 653 39.38 -30.17 -68.39
CA VAL A 653 37.97 -29.80 -68.53
C VAL A 653 37.20 -31.07 -68.91
N LYS A 654 36.11 -31.39 -68.19
CA LYS A 654 35.29 -32.60 -68.43
C LYS A 654 33.83 -32.21 -68.66
N THR A 655 33.26 -32.66 -69.77
CA THR A 655 31.84 -32.48 -70.10
C THR A 655 31.20 -33.85 -70.27
N ASN A 656 30.20 -34.16 -69.45
CA ASN A 656 29.47 -35.42 -69.49
C ASN A 656 27.98 -35.12 -69.66
N SER A 657 27.28 -35.88 -70.51
CA SER A 657 25.83 -35.81 -70.69
C SER A 657 25.29 -37.22 -70.89
N GLU A 658 24.15 -37.55 -70.28
CA GLU A 658 23.49 -38.85 -70.48
C GLU A 658 22.84 -38.97 -71.86
N SER A 659 22.60 -37.83 -72.54
CA SER A 659 21.85 -37.81 -73.79
C SER A 659 22.62 -37.18 -74.95
N LEU A 660 23.01 -35.92 -74.84
CA LEU A 660 23.61 -35.17 -75.95
C LEU A 660 24.57 -34.10 -75.43
N ILE A 661 25.71 -34.00 -76.11
CA ILE A 661 26.58 -32.82 -76.13
C ILE A 661 26.54 -32.32 -77.58
N GLU A 662 26.13 -31.06 -77.79
CA GLU A 662 26.02 -30.46 -79.11
C GLU A 662 26.78 -29.13 -79.16
N GLU A 663 27.62 -28.97 -80.18
CA GLU A 663 28.37 -27.75 -80.48
C GLU A 663 27.88 -27.22 -81.84
N LYS A 664 27.53 -25.93 -81.92
CA LYS A 664 27.03 -25.31 -83.16
C LYS A 664 27.58 -23.90 -83.33
N ALA A 665 28.46 -23.75 -84.31
CA ALA A 665 29.00 -22.46 -84.75
C ALA A 665 29.36 -22.52 -86.23
N PRO A 666 29.54 -21.38 -86.93
CA PRO A 666 30.08 -21.36 -88.29
C PRO A 666 31.46 -22.04 -88.40
N LYS A 667 32.24 -22.04 -87.32
CA LYS A 667 33.54 -22.72 -87.20
C LYS A 667 33.67 -23.32 -85.80
N ILE A 668 33.94 -24.61 -85.73
CA ILE A 668 34.34 -25.32 -84.50
C ILE A 668 35.78 -25.81 -84.71
N GLY A 669 36.64 -25.58 -83.73
CA GLY A 669 38.05 -25.99 -83.78
C GLY A 669 38.42 -26.84 -82.57
N ILE A 670 38.96 -28.03 -82.80
CA ILE A 670 39.47 -28.94 -81.78
C ILE A 670 40.94 -29.17 -82.12
N ASN A 671 41.84 -28.69 -81.25
CA ASN A 671 43.29 -28.84 -81.43
C ASN A 671 43.86 -29.53 -80.19
N GLY A 672 44.47 -30.71 -80.39
CA GLY A 672 45.27 -31.39 -79.37
C GLY A 672 46.74 -31.39 -79.79
N GLU A 673 47.65 -31.13 -78.85
CA GLU A 673 49.09 -31.18 -79.12
C GLU A 673 49.59 -32.62 -79.28
N THR A 674 49.06 -33.53 -78.47
CA THR A 674 49.45 -34.95 -78.46
C THR A 674 48.43 -35.82 -79.19
N GLU A 675 47.16 -35.72 -78.81
CA GLU A 675 46.10 -36.59 -79.31
C GLU A 675 44.74 -35.88 -79.28
N VAL A 676 43.91 -36.17 -80.28
CA VAL A 676 42.47 -35.94 -80.26
C VAL A 676 41.80 -37.30 -80.47
N ALA A 677 41.28 -37.89 -79.40
CA ALA A 677 40.61 -39.19 -79.44
C ALA A 677 39.09 -39.01 -79.60
N ILE A 678 38.49 -39.74 -80.55
CA ILE A 678 37.04 -39.80 -80.75
C ILE A 678 36.64 -41.27 -80.78
N GLU A 679 35.99 -41.72 -79.71
CA GLU A 679 35.57 -43.11 -79.53
C GLU A 679 34.04 -43.19 -79.46
N SER A 680 33.44 -44.01 -80.31
CA SER A 680 31.99 -44.24 -80.35
C SER A 680 31.68 -45.54 -81.09
N THR A 681 30.53 -46.14 -80.83
CA THR A 681 29.97 -47.24 -81.64
C THR A 681 29.73 -46.80 -83.09
N THR A 682 29.40 -45.52 -83.30
CA THR A 682 29.18 -44.95 -84.63
C THR A 682 29.70 -43.52 -84.68
N VAL A 683 30.54 -43.23 -85.67
CA VAL A 683 31.06 -41.88 -85.95
C VAL A 683 30.55 -41.46 -87.32
N ASN A 684 29.73 -40.40 -87.37
CA ASN A 684 29.20 -39.84 -88.62
C ASN A 684 29.88 -38.49 -88.93
N VAL A 685 30.51 -38.38 -90.10
CA VAL A 685 31.16 -37.14 -90.56
C VAL A 685 30.58 -36.75 -91.93
N ASN A 686 29.67 -35.78 -91.94
CA ASN A 686 28.94 -35.37 -93.14
C ASN A 686 29.29 -33.93 -93.53
N GLY A 687 30.12 -33.76 -94.56
CA GLY A 687 30.41 -32.45 -95.17
C GLY A 687 29.52 -32.21 -96.38
N SER A 688 28.75 -31.11 -96.40
CA SER A 688 27.95 -30.71 -97.58
C SER A 688 28.80 -30.14 -98.73
N GLY A 689 30.05 -29.74 -98.42
CA GLY A 689 31.07 -29.33 -99.39
C GLY A 689 32.24 -30.33 -99.41
N MET A 690 33.40 -29.92 -98.89
CA MET A 690 34.63 -30.73 -98.87
C MET A 690 34.97 -31.21 -97.45
N THR A 691 35.15 -32.52 -97.29
CA THR A 691 35.71 -33.12 -96.06
C THR A 691 37.20 -33.38 -96.27
N ASN A 692 38.07 -32.74 -95.48
CA ASN A 692 39.53 -32.91 -95.56
C ASN A 692 40.07 -33.71 -94.37
N VAL A 693 40.70 -34.85 -94.65
CA VAL A 693 41.44 -35.65 -93.66
C VAL A 693 42.91 -35.66 -94.08
N LYS A 694 43.81 -35.12 -93.25
CA LYS A 694 45.24 -35.00 -93.54
C LYS A 694 46.04 -35.44 -92.32
N GLY A 695 47.06 -36.27 -92.53
CA GLY A 695 47.98 -36.74 -91.49
C GLY A 695 49.23 -37.36 -92.11
N GLY A 696 50.29 -37.53 -91.32
CA GLY A 696 51.52 -38.23 -91.78
C GLY A 696 51.24 -39.69 -92.17
N THR A 697 50.39 -40.36 -91.39
CA THR A 697 49.85 -41.70 -91.67
C THR A 697 48.35 -41.70 -91.39
N VAL A 698 47.54 -42.22 -92.30
CA VAL A 698 46.09 -42.40 -92.13
C VAL A 698 45.79 -43.89 -92.26
N ASN A 699 45.34 -44.52 -91.17
CA ASN A 699 44.93 -45.92 -91.15
C ASN A 699 43.41 -45.98 -91.18
N LEU A 700 42.85 -46.47 -92.30
CA LEU A 700 41.44 -46.81 -92.45
C LEU A 700 41.35 -48.33 -92.49
N ASN A 701 40.57 -48.93 -91.60
CA ASN A 701 40.40 -50.38 -91.51
C ASN A 701 38.93 -50.75 -91.75
#